data_AF-A0AAD1AE87-F1
#
_entry.id   AF-A0AAD1AE87-F1
#
_cell.length_a   1.000
_cell.length_b   1.000
_cell.length_c   1.000
_cell.angle_alpha   90.00
_cell.angle_beta   90.00
_cell.angle_gamma   90.00
#
_symmetry.space_group_name_H-M   'P 1'
#
loop_
_entity.id
_entity.type
_entity.pdbx_description
1 polymer ?
#
loop_
_entity_poly.entity_id
_entity_poly.type
_entity_poly.pdbx_seq_one_letter_code
_entity_poly.pdbx_strand_id
1 'polypeptide(L)'
;MYNSCVTVIPRLLGEALLRTEAKVVVLEGARAVGKTTLVRTVLQERGFSYASLSDPAVLNRAARDPDGWLRGLSLPAVIDEAQLLETLPLLVKDLVDETPGSGTRVVLTGSSSIGRTGLGGADPLTRRSRRFTMGPLTEWEIAGKKDSLVDLLFDADIVLGGRTKSDEAELVRSVSRGGFPSYVVPNTVRTRRDLWRDLRSDVEGLLSDEALAGRGIDTLAARSALDLLLRTPGGIFNASRLAQQLDLDRRTVDRYLSIFERVFLLHHLPNLATAASRQNHSRAKIHPVDTSFAVESLARAGVELPDDREAFGAVLESHVVNQLTTAIAWSDHEVRAFYWRSAAQKGHEVDLVLIDERDRAVGIEVKTSRSVHERDINGILALADQRGLHRGFVFYGGAETIRLRENIWAVPLSALTGSHVIGAINSSTIPNRENSAAPTSAARTDASMFVSYVHADDQSSRGRILDFARDLADRYEFLTGRTLRLFIDRDDITWRENWSRRLTHKTGSTSFLLGFITPRYLSSDACRSEFLAFGQAASTDPGQKILLPLVWVDPSSSGVVSDQDVVWSRVRETQSESAVDVRLLEPGSVAYDALLDRVAGRLRQAVDAVDPESSAALNGGGDGGAAPDEHDVLEIMESMQSKQSHFGASAREFKDALQDVSNVFSRRPPLAAASADVDARALAEIGAELAEPVARLDHATDNLGAIWSGMDSDISRIVLLMSSMPNPPQRRSLSETLDALVQTLEVPGAPLLELQLSDLGDLSRHLRPMSRSLASGVRLVKGIQTSARSWRDMVMHLPG
;
A
#
# COMPACT_ATOMS: atom_id res chain seq x y z
N MET A 1 28.40 -34.42 34.87
CA MET A 1 27.95 -33.01 34.78
C MET A 1 28.99 -32.24 33.98
N TYR A 2 28.82 -32.14 32.66
CA TYR A 2 29.51 -31.10 31.88
C TYR A 2 28.44 -30.07 31.56
N ASN A 3 28.31 -29.05 32.42
CA ASN A 3 27.57 -27.84 32.08
C ASN A 3 28.41 -27.13 31.01
N SER A 4 28.23 -27.51 29.75
CA SER A 4 28.67 -26.70 28.62
C SER A 4 27.93 -25.36 28.74
N CYS A 5 28.61 -24.34 29.25
CA CYS A 5 28.08 -23.00 29.37
C CYS A 5 27.86 -22.46 27.95
N VAL A 6 26.66 -22.61 27.40
CA VAL A 6 26.29 -22.02 26.12
C VAL A 6 26.19 -20.52 26.36
N THR A 7 27.12 -19.75 25.80
CA THR A 7 27.06 -18.29 25.86
C THR A 7 25.88 -17.83 25.02
N VAL A 8 24.85 -17.29 25.67
CA VAL A 8 23.67 -16.71 25.02
C VAL A 8 23.83 -15.20 25.00
N ILE A 9 23.80 -14.60 23.81
CA ILE A 9 23.74 -13.14 23.65
C ILE A 9 22.27 -12.72 23.73
N PRO A 10 21.89 -11.86 24.70
CA PRO A 10 20.53 -11.33 24.80
C PRO A 10 20.12 -10.59 23.53
N ARG A 11 18.88 -10.81 23.07
CA ARG A 11 18.33 -10.18 21.88
C ARG A 11 17.44 -9.01 22.28
N LEU A 12 17.75 -7.80 21.80
CA LEU A 12 17.00 -6.58 22.17
C LEU A 12 15.55 -6.62 21.71
N LEU A 13 15.29 -7.33 20.61
CA LEU A 13 13.95 -7.59 20.09
C LEU A 13 13.00 -8.21 21.13
N GLY A 14 13.50 -8.98 22.09
CA GLY A 14 12.67 -9.67 23.09
C GLY A 14 11.75 -8.74 23.87
N GLU A 15 12.25 -7.58 24.30
CA GLU A 15 11.44 -6.58 25.02
C GLU A 15 10.40 -5.93 24.09
N ALA A 16 10.74 -5.70 22.82
CA ALA A 16 9.78 -5.19 21.84
C ALA A 16 8.63 -6.18 21.56
N LEU A 17 8.90 -7.49 21.56
CA LEU A 17 7.86 -8.52 21.44
C LEU A 17 6.90 -8.53 22.64
N LEU A 18 7.39 -8.21 23.84
CA LEU A 18 6.58 -8.17 25.06
C LEU A 18 5.76 -6.88 25.20
N ARG A 19 6.22 -5.77 24.61
CA ARG A 19 5.55 -4.46 24.64
C ARG A 19 4.38 -4.34 23.66
N THR A 20 4.22 -5.27 22.72
CA THR A 20 3.16 -5.19 21.72
C THR A 20 1.77 -5.51 22.30
N GLU A 21 0.76 -4.79 21.84
CA GLU A 21 -0.65 -5.04 22.19
C GLU A 21 -1.37 -5.97 21.18
N ALA A 22 -0.69 -6.37 20.11
CA ALA A 22 -1.28 -7.22 19.07
C ALA A 22 -1.63 -8.61 19.63
N LYS A 23 -2.82 -9.13 19.27
CA LYS A 23 -3.24 -10.47 19.70
C LYS A 23 -2.34 -11.58 19.14
N VAL A 24 -1.76 -11.33 17.96
CA VAL A 24 -0.83 -12.26 17.32
C VAL A 24 0.51 -11.56 17.08
N VAL A 25 1.60 -12.23 17.40
CA VAL A 25 2.94 -11.80 17.02
C VAL A 25 3.48 -12.79 16.00
N VAL A 26 4.03 -12.28 14.90
CA VAL A 26 4.70 -13.11 13.91
C VAL A 26 6.18 -12.73 13.89
N LEU A 27 7.04 -13.66 14.27
CA LEU A 27 8.49 -13.48 14.35
C LEU A 27 9.19 -14.29 13.25
N GLU A 28 9.58 -13.61 12.18
CA GLU A 28 10.26 -14.23 11.04
C GLU A 28 11.76 -13.89 11.04
N GLY A 29 12.57 -14.67 10.33
CA GLY A 29 13.99 -14.40 10.15
C GLY A 29 14.76 -15.63 9.68
N ALA A 30 16.02 -15.47 9.28
CA ALA A 30 16.82 -16.58 8.77
C ALA A 30 16.93 -17.76 9.76
N ARG A 31 17.19 -18.96 9.26
CA ARG A 31 17.52 -20.11 10.11
C ARG A 31 18.75 -19.78 10.96
N ALA A 32 18.79 -20.29 12.20
CA ALA A 32 19.91 -20.11 13.11
C ALA A 32 20.24 -18.65 13.56
N VAL A 33 19.37 -17.65 13.34
CA VAL A 33 19.55 -16.29 13.92
C VAL A 33 19.23 -16.21 15.42
N GLY A 34 18.71 -17.27 16.03
CA GLY A 34 18.40 -17.31 17.47
C GLY A 34 16.94 -17.06 17.84
N LYS A 35 15.99 -17.19 16.89
CA LYS A 35 14.54 -17.07 17.16
C LYS A 35 14.06 -18.02 18.25
N THR A 36 14.34 -19.32 18.12
CA THR A 36 13.97 -20.32 19.12
C THR A 36 14.61 -20.02 20.48
N THR A 37 15.88 -19.60 20.50
CA THR A 37 16.54 -19.20 21.75
C THR A 37 15.83 -18.02 22.41
N LEU A 38 15.55 -16.95 21.65
CA LEU A 38 14.83 -15.77 22.14
C LEU A 38 13.46 -16.14 22.71
N VAL A 39 12.68 -16.93 21.99
CA VAL A 39 11.35 -17.39 22.44
C VAL A 39 11.46 -18.19 23.74
N ARG A 40 12.40 -19.13 23.82
CA ARG A 40 12.56 -20.01 24.99
C ARG A 40 13.05 -19.24 26.21
N THR A 41 13.98 -18.31 26.05
CA THR A 41 14.55 -17.57 27.19
C THR A 41 13.74 -16.36 27.58
N VAL A 42 12.94 -15.77 26.69
CA VAL A 42 12.18 -14.55 27.00
C VAL A 42 10.69 -14.82 27.16
N LEU A 43 10.06 -15.52 26.21
CA LEU A 43 8.60 -15.70 26.23
C LEU A 43 8.16 -16.84 27.14
N GLN A 44 8.85 -17.99 27.14
CA GLN A 44 8.48 -19.10 28.03
C GLN A 44 8.66 -18.74 29.51
N GLU A 45 9.71 -17.99 29.86
CA GLU A 45 9.92 -17.49 31.22
C GLU A 45 8.79 -16.55 31.68
N ARG A 46 8.08 -15.92 30.72
CA ARG A 46 6.89 -15.07 30.95
C ARG A 46 5.57 -15.86 30.92
N GLY A 47 5.63 -17.19 30.87
CA GLY A 47 4.45 -18.06 30.95
C GLY A 47 3.83 -18.46 29.61
N PHE A 48 4.50 -18.21 28.48
CA PHE A 48 4.03 -18.71 27.19
C PHE A 48 4.27 -20.22 27.08
N SER A 49 3.25 -20.98 26.68
CA SER A 49 3.46 -22.37 26.28
C SER A 49 4.25 -22.43 24.96
N TYR A 50 4.89 -23.55 24.68
CA TYR A 50 5.72 -23.72 23.49
C TYR A 50 5.41 -25.05 22.81
N ALA A 51 5.10 -24.98 21.51
CA ALA A 51 4.96 -26.12 20.63
C ALA A 51 5.82 -25.90 19.38
N SER A 52 6.61 -26.90 18.98
CA SER A 52 7.41 -26.82 17.76
C SER A 52 6.84 -27.72 16.69
N LEU A 53 6.51 -27.17 15.53
CA LEU A 53 6.13 -27.95 14.34
C LEU A 53 7.35 -28.59 13.66
N SER A 54 8.57 -28.29 14.12
CA SER A 54 9.76 -29.05 13.71
C SER A 54 9.80 -30.47 14.28
N ASP A 55 9.01 -30.73 15.34
CA ASP A 55 8.86 -32.08 15.90
C ASP A 55 7.85 -32.87 15.05
N PRO A 56 8.25 -33.98 14.39
CA PRO A 56 7.35 -34.77 13.56
C PRO A 56 6.12 -35.28 14.30
N ALA A 57 6.20 -35.55 15.60
CA ALA A 57 5.05 -36.02 16.38
C ALA A 57 4.03 -34.90 16.62
N VAL A 58 4.51 -33.68 16.87
CA VAL A 58 3.66 -32.49 17.02
C VAL A 58 3.05 -32.10 15.68
N LEU A 59 3.86 -32.06 14.61
CA LEU A 59 3.39 -31.74 13.26
C LEU A 59 2.34 -32.74 12.78
N ASN A 60 2.55 -34.04 12.95
CA ASN A 60 1.57 -35.05 12.57
C ASN A 60 0.26 -34.93 13.37
N ARG A 61 0.33 -34.57 14.65
CA ARG A 61 -0.87 -34.34 15.47
C ARG A 61 -1.62 -33.10 14.99
N ALA A 62 -0.90 -31.99 14.79
CA ALA A 62 -1.46 -30.74 14.29
C ALA A 62 -2.05 -30.91 12.88
N ALA A 63 -1.42 -31.67 11.99
CA ALA A 63 -1.91 -31.87 10.62
C ALA A 63 -3.19 -32.74 10.56
N ARG A 64 -3.40 -33.65 11.52
CA ARG A 64 -4.59 -34.52 11.57
C ARG A 64 -5.83 -33.80 12.04
N ASP A 65 -5.69 -32.94 13.05
CA ASP A 65 -6.77 -32.11 13.59
C ASP A 65 -6.21 -30.71 13.95
N PRO A 66 -6.04 -29.82 12.96
CA PRO A 66 -5.42 -28.52 13.17
C PRO A 66 -6.15 -27.62 14.17
N ASP A 67 -7.48 -27.57 14.09
CA ASP A 67 -8.30 -26.73 14.96
C ASP A 67 -8.32 -27.26 16.39
N GLY A 68 -8.57 -28.56 16.58
CA GLY A 68 -8.56 -29.19 17.90
C GLY A 68 -7.18 -29.13 18.57
N TRP A 69 -6.10 -29.32 17.80
CA TRP A 69 -4.74 -29.15 18.30
C TRP A 69 -4.48 -27.71 18.76
N LEU A 70 -4.82 -26.72 17.93
CA LEU A 70 -4.61 -25.30 18.22
C LEU A 70 -5.40 -24.86 19.46
N ARG A 71 -6.69 -25.22 19.55
CA ARG A 71 -7.56 -24.90 20.69
C ARG A 71 -7.17 -25.64 21.96
N GLY A 72 -6.45 -26.75 21.85
CA GLY A 72 -5.90 -27.50 22.97
C GLY A 72 -4.61 -26.90 23.57
N LEU A 73 -4.01 -25.89 22.94
CA LEU A 73 -2.81 -25.22 23.46
C LEU A 73 -3.14 -24.35 24.67
N SER A 74 -2.22 -24.31 25.64
CA SER A 74 -2.33 -23.37 26.78
C SER A 74 -1.93 -21.97 26.32
N LEU A 75 -2.87 -21.03 26.28
CA LEU A 75 -2.61 -19.64 25.88
C LEU A 75 -2.07 -18.81 27.07
N PRO A 76 -1.14 -17.86 26.84
CA PRO A 76 -0.57 -17.53 25.54
C PRO A 76 0.43 -18.59 25.07
N ALA A 77 0.53 -18.81 23.75
CA ALA A 77 1.30 -19.91 23.18
C ALA A 77 2.26 -19.44 22.09
N VAL A 78 3.41 -20.10 21.99
CA VAL A 78 4.35 -19.97 20.87
C VAL A 78 4.30 -21.23 20.02
N ILE A 79 4.11 -21.04 18.72
CA ILE A 79 4.15 -22.08 17.71
C ILE A 79 5.38 -21.85 16.85
N ASP A 80 6.40 -22.70 17.04
CA ASP A 80 7.68 -22.61 16.36
C ASP A 80 7.61 -23.29 14.98
N GLU A 81 8.23 -22.69 13.97
CA GLU A 81 8.21 -23.13 12.56
C GLU A 81 6.78 -23.24 11.97
N ALA A 82 5.96 -22.23 12.24
CA ALA A 82 4.55 -22.12 11.85
C ALA A 82 4.30 -22.30 10.33
N GLN A 83 5.29 -22.01 9.48
CA GLN A 83 5.18 -22.20 8.03
C GLN A 83 5.03 -23.68 7.61
N LEU A 84 5.36 -24.64 8.49
CA LEU A 84 5.20 -26.07 8.20
C LEU A 84 3.74 -26.52 8.16
N LEU A 85 2.81 -25.69 8.67
CA LEU A 85 1.38 -25.92 8.59
C LEU A 85 0.70 -24.72 7.92
N GLU A 86 0.51 -24.80 6.60
CA GLU A 86 0.04 -23.66 5.78
C GLU A 86 -1.34 -23.10 6.19
N THR A 87 -2.21 -23.94 6.77
CA THR A 87 -3.55 -23.55 7.23
C THR A 87 -3.55 -22.80 8.56
N LEU A 88 -2.44 -22.83 9.30
CA LEU A 88 -2.35 -22.31 10.66
C LEU A 88 -2.72 -20.82 10.79
N PRO A 89 -2.29 -19.90 9.90
CA PRO A 89 -2.65 -18.47 10.01
C PRO A 89 -4.16 -18.21 10.00
N LEU A 90 -4.93 -18.97 9.22
CA LEU A 90 -6.40 -18.87 9.19
C LEU A 90 -7.03 -19.34 10.50
N LEU A 91 -6.53 -20.46 11.05
CA LEU A 91 -7.04 -21.00 12.31
C LEU A 91 -6.71 -20.09 13.50
N VAL A 92 -5.52 -19.51 13.51
CA VAL A 92 -5.10 -18.54 14.54
C VAL A 92 -5.97 -17.29 14.48
N LYS A 93 -6.31 -16.80 13.28
CA LYS A 93 -7.26 -15.69 13.11
C LYS A 93 -8.58 -15.99 13.81
N ASP A 94 -9.16 -17.17 13.58
CA ASP A 94 -10.46 -17.53 14.16
C ASP A 94 -10.36 -17.68 15.70
N LEU A 95 -9.29 -18.29 16.20
CA LEU A 95 -9.02 -18.41 17.64
C LEU A 95 -8.94 -17.04 18.34
N VAL A 96 -8.19 -16.08 17.78
CA VAL A 96 -8.00 -14.77 18.42
C VAL A 96 -9.21 -13.84 18.28
N ASP A 97 -10.07 -14.06 17.30
CA ASP A 97 -11.35 -13.36 17.16
C ASP A 97 -12.34 -13.78 18.25
N GLU A 98 -12.34 -15.07 18.61
CA GLU A 98 -13.18 -15.62 19.67
C GLU A 98 -12.65 -15.34 21.08
N THR A 99 -11.36 -15.03 21.23
CA THR A 99 -10.72 -14.82 22.54
C THR A 99 -10.84 -13.36 23.01
N PRO A 100 -11.59 -13.07 24.10
CA PRO A 100 -11.68 -11.74 24.67
C PRO A 100 -10.37 -11.31 25.34
N GLY A 101 -10.13 -9.99 25.41
CA GLY A 101 -9.01 -9.38 26.13
C GLY A 101 -7.90 -8.84 25.22
N SER A 102 -7.08 -7.96 25.82
CA SER A 102 -5.92 -7.33 25.22
C SER A 102 -4.64 -8.16 25.45
N GLY A 103 -3.64 -7.96 24.59
CA GLY A 103 -2.33 -8.58 24.69
C GLY A 103 -2.13 -9.84 23.83
N THR A 104 -0.86 -10.20 23.65
CA THR A 104 -0.43 -11.31 22.79
C THR A 104 -0.95 -12.65 23.29
N ARG A 105 -1.69 -13.34 22.42
CA ARG A 105 -2.22 -14.69 22.66
C ARG A 105 -1.41 -15.75 21.94
N VAL A 106 -0.99 -15.48 20.72
CA VAL A 106 -0.25 -16.43 19.89
C VAL A 106 0.99 -15.77 19.32
N VAL A 107 2.13 -16.44 19.43
CA VAL A 107 3.36 -16.08 18.73
C VAL A 107 3.66 -17.15 17.69
N LEU A 108 3.72 -16.77 16.43
CA LEU A 108 4.13 -17.63 15.33
C LEU A 108 5.57 -17.30 14.98
N THR A 109 6.46 -18.28 14.97
CA THR A 109 7.82 -18.08 14.44
C THR A 109 7.98 -18.81 13.12
N GLY A 110 8.90 -18.34 12.28
CA GLY A 110 9.24 -19.07 11.07
C GLY A 110 10.57 -18.71 10.47
N SER A 111 11.23 -19.70 9.88
CA SER A 111 12.46 -19.50 9.11
C SER A 111 12.23 -19.01 7.68
N SER A 112 10.97 -18.92 7.26
CA SER A 112 10.52 -18.33 6.01
C SER A 112 9.19 -17.62 6.25
N SER A 113 8.73 -16.86 5.26
CA SER A 113 7.53 -16.02 5.46
C SER A 113 6.25 -16.84 5.67
N ILE A 114 5.48 -16.47 6.71
CA ILE A 114 4.26 -17.15 7.18
C ILE A 114 3.01 -16.40 6.68
N GLY A 115 2.02 -17.13 6.17
CA GLY A 115 0.68 -16.60 5.88
C GLY A 115 0.54 -15.73 4.62
N ARG A 116 1.56 -15.71 3.74
CA ARG A 116 1.54 -14.94 2.47
C ARG A 116 1.11 -15.78 1.26
N THR A 117 0.36 -16.86 1.51
CA THR A 117 -0.09 -17.85 0.52
C THR A 117 -1.61 -18.03 0.45
N GLY A 118 -2.40 -17.23 1.19
CA GLY A 118 -3.86 -17.33 1.20
C GLY A 118 -4.51 -17.14 -0.18
N LEU A 119 -5.70 -17.71 -0.39
CA LEU A 119 -6.52 -17.55 -1.59
C LEU A 119 -6.66 -16.05 -1.94
N GLY A 120 -6.01 -15.62 -3.03
CA GLY A 120 -5.97 -14.21 -3.47
C GLY A 120 -4.77 -13.38 -3.00
N GLY A 121 -3.82 -13.96 -2.26
CA GLY A 121 -2.58 -13.28 -1.81
C GLY A 121 -2.73 -12.43 -0.54
N ALA A 122 -3.91 -12.38 0.07
CA ALA A 122 -4.17 -11.63 1.30
C ALA A 122 -3.69 -12.39 2.56
N ASP A 123 -3.07 -11.68 3.50
CA ASP A 123 -2.62 -12.23 4.79
C ASP A 123 -3.83 -12.44 5.73
N PRO A 124 -4.16 -13.68 6.14
CA PRO A 124 -5.28 -13.98 7.04
C PRO A 124 -5.23 -13.24 8.39
N LEU A 125 -4.02 -12.88 8.84
CA LEU A 125 -3.80 -12.24 10.14
C LEU A 125 -3.85 -10.72 10.08
N THR A 126 -4.22 -10.15 8.93
CA THR A 126 -4.35 -8.70 8.72
C THR A 126 -5.20 -8.06 9.83
N ARG A 127 -4.72 -6.93 10.36
CA ARG A 127 -5.27 -6.17 11.52
C ARG A 127 -5.24 -6.88 12.88
N ARG A 128 -4.72 -8.11 12.99
CA ARG A 128 -4.64 -8.87 14.25
C ARG A 128 -3.22 -9.15 14.68
N SER A 129 -2.30 -9.20 13.73
CA SER A 129 -0.90 -9.48 13.97
C SER A 129 -0.01 -8.24 13.92
N ARG A 130 1.06 -8.25 14.73
CA ARG A 130 2.26 -7.44 14.52
C ARG A 130 3.38 -8.35 14.06
N ARG A 131 4.02 -7.98 12.95
CA ARG A 131 5.11 -8.75 12.34
C ARG A 131 6.45 -8.14 12.71
N PHE A 132 7.40 -8.98 13.11
CA PHE A 132 8.77 -8.62 13.42
C PHE A 132 9.72 -9.49 12.60
N THR A 133 10.76 -8.87 12.06
CA THR A 133 11.85 -9.59 11.39
C THR A 133 13.08 -9.56 12.29
N MET A 134 13.60 -10.74 12.61
CA MET A 134 14.81 -10.90 13.39
C MET A 134 16.00 -11.12 12.45
N GLY A 135 16.88 -10.11 12.38
CA GLY A 135 18.15 -10.21 11.68
C GLY A 135 19.21 -10.99 12.46
N PRO A 136 20.39 -11.22 11.85
CA PRO A 136 21.61 -11.58 12.56
C PRO A 136 21.89 -10.61 13.73
N LEU A 137 22.78 -10.99 14.64
CA LEU A 137 23.18 -10.13 15.75
C LEU A 137 23.76 -8.82 15.24
N THR A 138 23.32 -7.73 15.82
CA THR A 138 23.98 -6.43 15.65
C THR A 138 25.25 -6.38 16.49
N GLU A 139 26.22 -5.58 16.09
CA GLU A 139 27.43 -5.32 16.88
C GLU A 139 27.11 -4.69 18.25
N TRP A 140 25.97 -3.99 18.37
CA TRP A 140 25.42 -3.53 19.65
C TRP A 140 24.97 -4.67 20.56
N GLU A 141 24.26 -5.67 20.01
CA GLU A 141 23.91 -6.89 20.76
C GLU A 141 25.18 -7.65 21.19
N ILE A 142 26.16 -7.78 20.29
CA ILE A 142 27.45 -8.44 20.57
C ILE A 142 28.23 -7.70 21.68
N ALA A 143 28.21 -6.37 21.65
CA ALA A 143 28.82 -5.53 22.67
C ALA A 143 28.00 -5.41 23.98
N GLY A 144 26.83 -6.05 24.06
CA GLY A 144 25.96 -6.03 25.24
C GLY A 144 25.28 -4.68 25.52
N LYS A 145 25.11 -3.85 24.48
CA LYS A 145 24.37 -2.59 24.57
C LYS A 145 22.88 -2.85 24.63
N LYS A 146 22.16 -1.97 25.34
CA LYS A 146 20.71 -2.09 25.58
C LYS A 146 19.87 -1.05 24.86
N ASP A 147 20.46 0.08 24.47
CA ASP A 147 19.75 1.13 23.77
C ASP A 147 19.60 0.80 22.27
N SER A 148 18.68 1.50 21.61
CA SER A 148 18.49 1.42 20.16
C SER A 148 19.36 2.45 19.46
N LEU A 149 20.29 2.00 18.62
CA LEU A 149 21.08 2.91 17.78
C LEU A 149 20.19 3.78 16.89
N VAL A 150 19.06 3.25 16.41
CA VAL A 150 18.08 4.01 15.61
C VAL A 150 17.52 5.18 16.42
N ASP A 151 17.07 4.94 17.65
CA ASP A 151 16.48 5.99 18.50
C ASP A 151 17.50 7.08 18.83
N LEU A 152 18.76 6.67 19.06
CA LEU A 152 19.86 7.59 19.29
C LEU A 152 20.15 8.47 18.07
N LEU A 153 20.08 7.94 16.85
CA LEU A 153 20.26 8.74 15.63
C LEU A 153 19.16 9.81 15.48
N PHE A 154 17.93 9.52 15.90
CA PHE A 154 16.83 10.49 15.88
C PHE A 154 16.97 11.54 16.97
N ASP A 155 17.18 11.14 18.23
CA ASP A 155 16.88 12.04 19.35
C ASP A 155 18.09 12.38 20.23
N ALA A 156 19.15 11.57 20.25
CA ALA A 156 20.25 11.77 21.20
C ALA A 156 21.07 13.03 20.94
N ASP A 157 21.71 13.56 21.99
CA ASP A 157 22.73 14.59 21.83
C ASP A 157 24.02 13.98 21.28
N ILE A 158 24.62 14.66 20.29
CA ILE A 158 25.85 14.19 19.64
C ILE A 158 27.07 14.68 20.41
N VAL A 159 27.90 13.74 20.88
CA VAL A 159 29.12 14.05 21.63
C VAL A 159 30.25 14.32 20.66
N LEU A 160 30.68 15.57 20.57
CA LEU A 160 31.78 16.01 19.71
C LEU A 160 33.16 15.72 20.34
N GLY A 161 34.15 15.37 19.51
CA GLY A 161 35.55 15.24 19.94
C GLY A 161 35.89 14.01 20.78
N GLY A 162 34.94 13.10 21.00
CA GLY A 162 35.21 11.79 21.59
C GLY A 162 36.07 10.95 20.64
N ARG A 163 37.29 10.60 21.06
CA ARG A 163 38.21 9.79 20.25
C ARG A 163 38.04 8.31 20.58
N THR A 164 37.69 7.53 19.59
CA THR A 164 37.57 6.07 19.70
C THR A 164 38.83 5.39 19.15
N LYS A 165 39.14 4.18 19.65
CA LYS A 165 40.13 3.33 18.99
C LYS A 165 39.50 2.77 17.72
N SER A 166 39.86 3.33 16.57
CA SER A 166 39.51 2.77 15.27
C SER A 166 40.56 1.71 14.89
N ASP A 167 40.17 0.43 14.96
CA ASP A 167 40.95 -0.71 14.45
C ASP A 167 40.32 -1.20 13.14
N GLU A 168 40.92 -0.85 12.01
CA GLU A 168 40.48 -1.29 10.68
C GLU A 168 40.50 -2.82 10.57
N ALA A 169 41.43 -3.51 11.23
CA ALA A 169 41.48 -4.96 11.22
C ALA A 169 40.31 -5.57 12.00
N GLU A 170 39.85 -4.93 13.07
CA GLU A 170 38.65 -5.35 13.82
C GLU A 170 37.38 -5.15 13.00
N LEU A 171 37.27 -3.99 12.31
CA LEU A 171 36.15 -3.72 11.41
C LEU A 171 36.09 -4.77 10.30
N VAL A 172 37.22 -5.05 9.63
CA VAL A 172 37.30 -6.08 8.59
C VAL A 172 36.91 -7.46 9.13
N ARG A 173 37.35 -7.81 10.35
CA ARG A 173 36.95 -9.07 11.01
C ARG A 173 35.44 -9.12 11.25
N SER A 174 34.84 -8.06 11.80
CA SER A 174 33.40 -7.96 12.06
C SER A 174 32.58 -8.09 10.75
N VAL A 175 32.94 -7.29 9.74
CA VAL A 175 32.29 -7.29 8.42
C VAL A 175 32.39 -8.67 7.74
N SER A 176 33.54 -9.33 7.85
CA SER A 176 33.78 -10.65 7.25
C SER A 176 33.10 -11.80 8.00
N ARG A 177 32.97 -11.67 9.32
CA ARG A 177 32.34 -12.67 10.19
C ARG A 177 30.81 -12.64 10.09
N GLY A 178 30.24 -11.45 9.96
CA GLY A 178 28.80 -11.26 10.06
C GLY A 178 28.27 -11.32 11.49
N GLY A 179 26.95 -11.45 11.61
CA GLY A 179 26.18 -11.43 12.85
C GLY A 179 25.49 -12.75 13.20
N PHE A 180 25.56 -13.81 12.37
CA PHE A 180 24.94 -15.08 12.76
C PHE A 180 25.53 -15.61 14.08
N PRO A 181 24.70 -15.99 15.07
CA PRO A 181 25.17 -16.43 16.38
C PRO A 181 26.23 -17.55 16.32
N SER A 182 26.05 -18.52 15.43
CA SER A 182 27.00 -19.63 15.24
C SER A 182 28.36 -19.17 14.70
N TYR A 183 28.45 -17.97 14.10
CA TYR A 183 29.67 -17.41 13.53
C TYR A 183 30.35 -16.45 14.53
N VAL A 184 29.54 -15.73 15.32
CA VAL A 184 29.99 -14.80 16.36
C VAL A 184 30.52 -15.54 17.58
N VAL A 185 29.81 -16.58 18.02
CA VAL A 185 30.10 -17.35 19.22
C VAL A 185 30.26 -18.84 18.84
N PRO A 186 31.36 -19.21 18.15
CA PRO A 186 31.54 -20.58 17.73
C PRO A 186 31.85 -21.47 18.94
N ASN A 187 31.30 -22.69 18.95
CA ASN A 187 31.56 -23.69 20.00
C ASN A 187 32.99 -24.22 19.99
N THR A 188 33.75 -23.96 18.92
CA THR A 188 35.14 -24.38 18.71
C THR A 188 35.93 -23.27 18.03
N VAL A 189 37.26 -23.31 18.14
CA VAL A 189 38.14 -22.43 17.36
C VAL A 189 37.88 -22.69 15.87
N ARG A 190 37.40 -21.68 15.16
CA ARG A 190 37.00 -21.80 13.75
C ARG A 190 38.00 -21.07 12.85
N THR A 191 38.52 -21.75 11.83
CA THR A 191 39.34 -21.10 10.81
C THR A 191 38.46 -20.39 9.77
N ARG A 192 39.02 -19.43 9.02
CA ARG A 192 38.33 -18.79 7.89
C ARG A 192 37.79 -19.82 6.88
N ARG A 193 38.55 -20.88 6.62
CA ARG A 193 38.15 -21.96 5.70
C ARG A 193 36.93 -22.73 6.21
N ASP A 194 36.86 -22.95 7.53
CA ASP A 194 35.72 -23.64 8.14
C ASP A 194 34.47 -22.77 8.09
N LEU A 195 34.60 -21.47 8.41
CA LEU A 195 33.51 -20.50 8.26
C LEU A 195 32.96 -20.49 6.83
N TRP A 196 33.81 -20.42 5.81
CA TRP A 196 33.38 -20.45 4.41
C TRP A 196 32.75 -21.78 3.99
N ARG A 197 33.16 -22.91 4.59
CA ARG A 197 32.51 -24.19 4.33
C ARG A 197 31.10 -24.21 4.92
N ASP A 198 30.96 -23.73 6.14
CA ASP A 198 29.67 -23.65 6.84
C ASP A 198 28.71 -22.72 6.08
N LEU A 199 29.15 -21.52 5.70
CA LEU A 199 28.38 -20.57 4.88
C LEU A 199 27.85 -21.19 3.58
N ARG A 200 28.71 -21.92 2.86
CA ARG A 200 28.31 -22.60 1.62
C ARG A 200 27.29 -23.70 1.89
N SER A 201 27.52 -24.50 2.92
CA SER A 201 26.59 -25.57 3.33
C SER A 201 25.22 -24.99 3.71
N ASP A 202 25.20 -23.86 4.41
CA ASP A 202 23.97 -23.18 4.82
C ASP A 202 23.19 -22.67 3.60
N VAL A 203 23.86 -22.01 2.65
CA VAL A 203 23.24 -21.55 1.39
C VAL A 203 22.74 -22.72 0.55
N GLU A 204 23.53 -23.80 0.41
CA GLU A 204 23.15 -25.00 -0.35
C GLU A 204 21.93 -25.69 0.29
N GLY A 205 21.88 -25.78 1.62
CA GLY A 205 20.73 -26.33 2.34
C GLY A 205 19.45 -25.50 2.21
N LEU A 206 19.56 -24.18 2.06
CA LEU A 206 18.42 -23.28 1.82
C LEU A 206 17.91 -23.30 0.38
N LEU A 207 18.78 -23.63 -0.58
CA LEU A 207 18.45 -23.71 -2.01
C LEU A 207 18.15 -25.15 -2.48
N SER A 208 18.08 -26.12 -1.57
CA SER A 208 17.81 -27.52 -1.92
C SER A 208 16.37 -27.73 -2.43
N ASP A 209 16.20 -28.75 -3.26
CA ASP A 209 14.89 -29.12 -3.82
C ASP A 209 13.85 -29.43 -2.73
N GLU A 210 14.27 -29.95 -1.59
CA GLU A 210 13.40 -30.21 -0.42
C GLU A 210 12.94 -28.91 0.25
N ALA A 211 13.84 -27.92 0.39
CA ALA A 211 13.52 -26.62 0.96
C ALA A 211 12.62 -25.77 0.03
N LEU A 212 12.65 -26.06 -1.27
CA LEU A 212 11.95 -25.33 -2.32
C LEU A 212 10.90 -26.18 -3.06
N ALA A 213 10.50 -27.32 -2.48
CA ALA A 213 9.68 -28.34 -3.11
C ALA A 213 8.40 -27.76 -3.75
N GLY A 214 8.12 -28.21 -4.99
CA GLY A 214 6.95 -27.77 -5.77
C GLY A 214 7.14 -26.51 -6.63
N ARG A 215 8.35 -25.91 -6.66
CA ARG A 215 8.59 -24.63 -7.36
C ARG A 215 9.29 -24.71 -8.72
N GLY A 216 9.75 -25.89 -9.16
CA GLY A 216 10.39 -26.08 -10.47
C GLY A 216 11.54 -25.09 -10.70
N ILE A 217 12.52 -25.10 -9.79
CA ILE A 217 13.65 -24.18 -9.76
C ILE A 217 14.89 -24.88 -10.29
N ASP A 218 15.64 -24.20 -11.15
CA ASP A 218 16.99 -24.62 -11.49
C ASP A 218 17.94 -24.09 -10.40
N THR A 219 18.36 -24.99 -9.52
CA THR A 219 19.22 -24.69 -8.37
C THR A 219 20.59 -24.12 -8.77
N LEU A 220 21.13 -24.53 -9.93
CA LEU A 220 22.39 -24.00 -10.44
C LEU A 220 22.22 -22.55 -10.93
N ALA A 221 21.14 -22.29 -11.67
CA ALA A 221 20.80 -20.95 -12.12
C ALA A 221 20.47 -20.02 -10.94
N ALA A 222 19.74 -20.51 -9.94
CA ALA A 222 19.45 -19.78 -8.71
C ALA A 222 20.73 -19.42 -7.94
N ARG A 223 21.66 -20.38 -7.78
CA ARG A 223 22.96 -20.11 -7.15
C ARG A 223 23.76 -19.04 -7.90
N SER A 224 23.78 -19.12 -9.23
CA SER A 224 24.47 -18.14 -10.07
C SER A 224 23.86 -16.74 -9.96
N ALA A 225 22.53 -16.65 -9.91
CA ALA A 225 21.81 -15.40 -9.66
C ALA A 225 22.11 -14.82 -8.28
N LEU A 226 22.11 -15.66 -7.24
CA LEU A 226 22.47 -15.25 -5.88
C LEU A 226 23.91 -14.72 -5.83
N ASP A 227 24.88 -15.42 -6.44
CA ASP A 227 26.27 -15.00 -6.46
C ASP A 227 26.48 -13.63 -7.14
N LEU A 228 25.79 -13.36 -8.25
CA LEU A 228 25.88 -12.05 -8.91
C LEU A 228 25.34 -10.91 -8.03
N LEU A 229 24.28 -11.17 -7.25
CA LEU A 229 23.74 -10.20 -6.29
C LEU A 229 24.65 -10.02 -5.07
N LEU A 230 25.19 -11.12 -4.52
CA LEU A 230 26.11 -11.09 -3.38
C LEU A 230 27.44 -10.41 -3.68
N ARG A 231 27.89 -10.42 -4.94
CA ARG A 231 29.12 -9.74 -5.39
C ARG A 231 28.92 -8.25 -5.68
N THR A 232 27.68 -7.78 -5.66
CA THR A 232 27.34 -6.35 -5.79
C THR A 232 26.42 -5.90 -4.65
N PRO A 233 26.84 -6.10 -3.39
CA PRO A 233 25.99 -5.83 -2.24
C PRO A 233 25.70 -4.33 -2.15
N GLY A 234 24.44 -3.95 -1.92
CA GLY A 234 23.97 -2.56 -2.02
C GLY A 234 23.78 -2.05 -3.46
N GLY A 235 23.99 -2.90 -4.46
CA GLY A 235 23.74 -2.58 -5.86
C GLY A 235 22.25 -2.41 -6.17
N ILE A 236 21.94 -1.44 -7.04
CA ILE A 236 20.57 -1.23 -7.55
C ILE A 236 20.18 -2.39 -8.47
N PHE A 237 19.11 -3.09 -8.11
CA PHE A 237 18.60 -4.25 -8.83
C PHE A 237 18.18 -3.92 -10.26
N ASN A 238 18.67 -4.73 -11.19
CA ASN A 238 18.31 -4.68 -12.60
C ASN A 238 18.01 -6.09 -13.12
N ALA A 239 16.74 -6.49 -13.06
CA ALA A 239 16.28 -7.80 -13.50
C ALA A 239 16.66 -8.10 -14.96
N SER A 240 16.57 -7.12 -15.87
CA SER A 240 16.90 -7.31 -17.28
C SER A 240 18.39 -7.58 -17.51
N ARG A 241 19.27 -6.88 -16.78
CA ARG A 241 20.73 -7.12 -16.86
C ARG A 241 21.07 -8.51 -16.33
N LEU A 242 20.50 -8.89 -15.19
CA LEU A 242 20.76 -10.19 -14.57
C LEU A 242 20.21 -11.34 -15.43
N ALA A 243 19.01 -11.17 -16.00
CA ALA A 243 18.41 -12.09 -16.96
C ALA A 243 19.29 -12.32 -18.19
N GLN A 244 19.81 -11.24 -18.78
CA GLN A 244 20.72 -11.31 -19.92
C GLN A 244 22.05 -12.01 -19.59
N GLN A 245 22.62 -11.75 -18.40
CA GLN A 245 23.89 -12.36 -17.99
C GLN A 245 23.78 -13.87 -17.73
N LEU A 246 22.61 -14.35 -17.32
CA LEU A 246 22.38 -15.74 -16.96
C LEU A 246 21.61 -16.55 -18.01
N ASP A 247 21.25 -15.92 -19.13
CA ASP A 247 20.37 -16.50 -20.17
C ASP A 247 19.04 -17.02 -19.58
N LEU A 248 18.42 -16.19 -18.73
CA LEU A 248 17.14 -16.47 -18.09
C LEU A 248 16.07 -15.46 -18.54
N ASP A 249 14.80 -15.83 -18.44
CA ASP A 249 13.73 -14.86 -18.57
C ASP A 249 13.62 -13.96 -17.32
N ARG A 250 13.14 -12.73 -17.49
CA ARG A 250 13.01 -11.75 -16.40
C ARG A 250 12.14 -12.25 -15.26
N ARG A 251 11.05 -12.99 -15.55
CA ARG A 251 10.12 -13.49 -14.53
C ARG A 251 10.79 -14.57 -13.67
N THR A 252 11.69 -15.37 -14.23
CA THR A 252 12.53 -16.31 -13.47
C THR A 252 13.49 -15.60 -12.54
N VAL A 253 14.12 -14.50 -12.97
CA VAL A 253 14.98 -13.69 -12.09
C VAL A 253 14.18 -13.06 -10.95
N ASP A 254 13.03 -12.46 -11.23
CA ASP A 254 12.14 -11.90 -10.21
C ASP A 254 11.65 -12.99 -9.23
N ARG A 255 11.38 -14.20 -9.73
CA ARG A 255 11.05 -15.38 -8.92
C ARG A 255 12.20 -15.78 -7.99
N TYR A 256 13.44 -15.82 -8.48
CA TYR A 256 14.62 -16.14 -7.67
C TYR A 256 14.87 -15.10 -6.58
N LEU A 257 14.79 -13.80 -6.91
CA LEU A 257 14.89 -12.75 -5.91
C LEU A 257 13.83 -12.91 -4.81
N SER A 258 12.57 -13.14 -5.21
CA SER A 258 11.47 -13.39 -4.26
C SER A 258 11.73 -14.60 -3.35
N ILE A 259 12.39 -15.64 -3.86
CA ILE A 259 12.78 -16.81 -3.07
C ILE A 259 13.87 -16.44 -2.07
N PHE A 260 14.94 -15.78 -2.51
CA PHE A 260 16.07 -15.39 -1.66
C PHE A 260 15.63 -14.50 -0.50
N GLU A 261 14.67 -13.61 -0.73
CA GLU A 261 14.08 -12.79 0.33
C GLU A 261 13.22 -13.62 1.30
N ARG A 262 12.38 -14.53 0.78
CA ARG A 262 11.54 -15.39 1.61
C ARG A 262 12.33 -16.34 2.51
N VAL A 263 13.54 -16.73 2.10
CA VAL A 263 14.45 -17.55 2.91
C VAL A 263 15.53 -16.73 3.64
N PHE A 264 15.41 -15.39 3.61
CA PHE A 264 16.31 -14.46 4.31
C PHE A 264 17.80 -14.57 3.92
N LEU A 265 18.09 -14.80 2.65
CA LEU A 265 19.45 -14.65 2.09
C LEU A 265 19.74 -13.20 1.70
N LEU A 266 18.74 -12.54 1.11
CA LEU A 266 18.79 -11.15 0.67
C LEU A 266 17.62 -10.36 1.27
N HIS A 267 17.76 -9.05 1.33
CA HIS A 267 16.65 -8.12 1.52
C HIS A 267 16.86 -6.91 0.62
N HIS A 268 15.77 -6.21 0.33
CA HIS A 268 15.82 -5.01 -0.51
C HIS A 268 15.60 -3.75 0.31
N LEU A 269 16.32 -2.69 -0.08
CA LEU A 269 16.16 -1.35 0.43
C LEU A 269 15.51 -0.51 -0.68
N PRO A 270 14.24 -0.09 -0.53
CA PRO A 270 13.52 0.63 -1.57
C PRO A 270 14.06 2.06 -1.76
N ASN A 271 13.93 2.61 -2.97
CA ASN A 271 14.27 4.02 -3.22
C ASN A 271 13.14 4.90 -2.68
N LEU A 272 13.46 5.83 -1.78
CA LEU A 272 12.54 6.81 -1.23
C LEU A 272 11.79 7.58 -2.33
N ALA A 273 12.49 7.98 -3.39
CA ALA A 273 11.89 8.76 -4.48
C ALA A 273 10.83 7.98 -5.29
N THR A 274 10.88 6.64 -5.28
CA THR A 274 9.92 5.79 -6.02
C THR A 274 9.10 4.87 -5.12
N ALA A 275 9.29 4.92 -3.80
CA ALA A 275 8.59 4.07 -2.84
C ALA A 275 7.08 4.31 -2.85
N ALA A 276 6.64 5.51 -3.27
CA ALA A 276 5.24 5.86 -3.46
C ALA A 276 4.60 5.28 -4.74
N SER A 277 5.40 4.84 -5.73
CA SER A 277 4.94 4.55 -7.09
C SER A 277 5.22 3.13 -7.60
N ARG A 278 5.97 2.29 -6.86
CA ARG A 278 6.35 0.94 -7.32
C ARG A 278 6.45 -0.07 -6.17
N GLN A 279 5.57 -1.07 -6.15
CA GLN A 279 5.70 -2.26 -5.29
C GLN A 279 6.59 -3.37 -5.89
N ASN A 280 7.29 -3.11 -7.00
CA ASN A 280 8.23 -4.09 -7.58
C ASN A 280 9.65 -3.76 -7.11
N HIS A 281 10.50 -4.78 -6.89
CA HIS A 281 11.96 -4.66 -6.63
C HIS A 281 12.73 -3.85 -7.69
N SER A 282 12.06 -3.39 -8.75
CA SER A 282 12.62 -2.55 -9.80
C SER A 282 13.32 -1.34 -9.19
N ARG A 283 14.65 -1.38 -9.26
CA ARG A 283 15.56 -0.35 -8.74
C ARG A 283 15.60 -0.25 -7.21
N ALA A 284 15.30 -1.30 -6.46
CA ALA A 284 15.69 -1.35 -5.05
C ALA A 284 17.19 -1.66 -4.92
N LYS A 285 17.87 -1.21 -3.87
CA LYS A 285 19.21 -1.73 -3.52
C LYS A 285 19.05 -3.12 -2.92
N ILE A 286 19.89 -4.08 -3.32
CA ILE A 286 19.84 -5.45 -2.79
C ILE A 286 21.01 -5.65 -1.84
N HIS A 287 20.71 -5.99 -0.59
CA HIS A 287 21.72 -6.25 0.42
C HIS A 287 21.63 -7.71 0.88
N PRO A 288 22.77 -8.36 1.16
CA PRO A 288 22.75 -9.63 1.84
C PRO A 288 22.19 -9.43 3.26
N VAL A 289 21.39 -10.38 3.76
CA VAL A 289 20.94 -10.34 5.17
C VAL A 289 22.11 -10.39 6.15
N ASP A 290 23.22 -10.99 5.73
CA ASP A 290 24.49 -11.03 6.47
C ASP A 290 25.68 -10.84 5.52
N THR A 291 26.60 -9.93 5.87
CA THR A 291 27.74 -9.58 5.00
C THR A 291 28.69 -10.74 4.75
N SER A 292 28.74 -11.74 5.63
CA SER A 292 29.58 -12.93 5.45
C SER A 292 29.26 -13.70 4.16
N PHE A 293 28.01 -13.68 3.68
CA PHE A 293 27.63 -14.28 2.39
C PHE A 293 28.29 -13.55 1.20
N ALA A 294 28.32 -12.22 1.23
CA ALA A 294 28.97 -11.42 0.20
C ALA A 294 30.49 -11.62 0.23
N VAL A 295 31.09 -11.62 1.42
CA VAL A 295 32.53 -11.83 1.59
C VAL A 295 32.97 -13.20 1.09
N GLU A 296 32.23 -14.27 1.40
CA GLU A 296 32.52 -15.60 0.84
C GLU A 296 32.39 -15.64 -0.68
N SER A 297 31.32 -15.08 -1.24
CA SER A 297 31.08 -15.12 -2.69
C SER A 297 32.11 -14.31 -3.48
N LEU A 298 32.56 -13.17 -2.93
CA LEU A 298 33.65 -12.35 -3.45
C LEU A 298 34.99 -13.09 -3.38
N ALA A 299 35.31 -13.71 -2.24
CA ALA A 299 36.55 -14.48 -2.09
C ALA A 299 36.61 -15.66 -3.08
N ARG A 300 35.48 -16.34 -3.31
CA ARG A 300 35.36 -17.40 -4.33
C ARG A 300 35.52 -16.87 -5.77
N ALA A 301 35.26 -15.58 -6.00
CA ALA A 301 35.54 -14.89 -7.26
C ALA A 301 36.97 -14.33 -7.35
N GLY A 302 37.82 -14.56 -6.33
CA GLY A 302 39.20 -14.07 -6.28
C GLY A 302 39.34 -12.63 -5.76
N VAL A 303 38.29 -12.05 -5.18
CA VAL A 303 38.32 -10.72 -4.56
C VAL A 303 38.51 -10.87 -3.06
N GLU A 304 39.66 -10.46 -2.54
CA GLU A 304 39.99 -10.50 -1.11
C GLU A 304 39.83 -9.11 -0.48
N LEU A 305 39.19 -9.07 0.69
CA LEU A 305 38.97 -7.84 1.47
C LEU A 305 40.03 -7.74 2.58
N PRO A 306 40.54 -6.54 2.90
CA PRO A 306 40.12 -5.22 2.42
C PRO A 306 40.91 -4.71 1.20
N ASP A 307 41.67 -5.58 0.52
CA ASP A 307 42.59 -5.18 -0.57
C ASP A 307 41.83 -4.51 -1.73
N ASP A 308 40.65 -5.02 -2.08
CA ASP A 308 39.71 -4.33 -2.97
C ASP A 308 38.87 -3.30 -2.19
N ARG A 309 39.23 -2.02 -2.32
CA ARG A 309 38.58 -0.90 -1.60
C ARG A 309 37.15 -0.63 -2.06
N GLU A 310 36.81 -0.88 -3.32
CA GLU A 310 35.47 -0.66 -3.86
C GLU A 310 34.53 -1.75 -3.33
N ALA A 311 34.94 -3.02 -3.44
CA ALA A 311 34.21 -4.15 -2.88
C ALA A 311 34.07 -4.04 -1.36
N PHE A 312 35.14 -3.64 -0.66
CA PHE A 312 35.07 -3.41 0.79
C PHE A 312 34.07 -2.30 1.15
N GLY A 313 34.04 -1.21 0.37
CA GLY A 313 33.06 -0.14 0.54
C GLY A 313 31.61 -0.61 0.41
N ALA A 314 31.30 -1.38 -0.64
CA ALA A 314 29.96 -1.93 -0.87
C ALA A 314 29.51 -2.92 0.22
N VAL A 315 30.42 -3.78 0.68
CA VAL A 315 30.15 -4.70 1.80
C VAL A 315 29.97 -3.93 3.11
N LEU A 316 30.77 -2.89 3.35
CA LEU A 316 30.67 -2.04 4.54
C LEU A 316 29.35 -1.25 4.58
N GLU A 317 28.91 -0.71 3.44
CA GLU A 317 27.58 -0.10 3.30
C GLU A 317 26.50 -1.08 3.73
N SER A 318 26.53 -2.29 3.18
CA SER A 318 25.59 -3.37 3.55
C SER A 318 25.70 -3.75 5.02
N HIS A 319 26.90 -3.73 5.60
CA HIS A 319 27.08 -3.98 7.03
C HIS A 319 26.33 -2.95 7.86
N VAL A 320 26.52 -1.64 7.59
CA VAL A 320 25.83 -0.54 8.28
C VAL A 320 24.32 -0.63 8.10
N VAL A 321 23.85 -0.88 6.87
CA VAL A 321 22.42 -1.08 6.57
C VAL A 321 21.85 -2.23 7.42
N ASN A 322 22.52 -3.38 7.47
CA ASN A 322 22.06 -4.53 8.26
C ASN A 322 21.98 -4.22 9.76
N GLN A 323 22.93 -3.45 10.30
CA GLN A 323 22.90 -3.03 11.71
C GLN A 323 21.63 -2.20 11.99
N LEU A 324 21.35 -1.22 11.14
CA LEU A 324 20.27 -0.25 11.36
C LEU A 324 18.90 -0.83 11.03
N THR A 325 18.74 -1.55 9.92
CA THR A 325 17.46 -2.17 9.53
C THR A 325 17.04 -3.26 10.51
N THR A 326 18.00 -4.00 11.08
CA THR A 326 17.72 -4.95 12.16
C THR A 326 17.28 -4.20 13.43
N ALA A 327 17.95 -3.10 13.77
CA ALA A 327 17.64 -2.31 14.96
C ALA A 327 16.29 -1.58 14.95
N ILE A 328 15.72 -1.32 13.76
CA ILE A 328 14.34 -0.80 13.63
C ILE A 328 13.34 -1.68 14.38
N ALA A 329 13.55 -3.00 14.43
CA ALA A 329 12.59 -3.93 15.04
C ALA A 329 12.38 -3.73 16.55
N TRP A 330 13.29 -3.02 17.24
CA TRP A 330 13.17 -2.66 18.65
C TRP A 330 13.30 -1.15 18.91
N SER A 331 13.22 -0.34 17.86
CA SER A 331 13.11 1.12 17.98
C SER A 331 11.80 1.50 18.65
N ASP A 332 11.83 2.55 19.48
CA ASP A 332 10.62 3.15 20.04
C ASP A 332 9.87 4.02 19.00
N HIS A 333 10.51 4.35 17.87
CA HIS A 333 9.91 5.05 16.73
C HIS A 333 9.38 4.05 15.67
N GLU A 334 8.33 4.43 14.94
CA GLU A 334 7.88 3.64 13.79
C GLU A 334 8.69 4.02 12.53
N VAL A 335 9.87 3.41 12.42
CA VAL A 335 10.85 3.77 11.38
C VAL A 335 10.72 2.91 10.13
N ARG A 336 10.77 3.55 8.97
CA ARG A 336 10.93 2.91 7.66
C ARG A 336 12.29 3.26 7.06
N ALA A 337 12.93 2.27 6.45
CA ALA A 337 14.23 2.41 5.81
C ALA A 337 14.11 2.46 4.28
N PHE A 338 14.85 3.38 3.69
CA PHE A 338 14.97 3.58 2.25
C PHE A 338 16.43 3.85 1.89
N TYR A 339 16.77 3.85 0.61
CA TYR A 339 17.89 4.65 0.12
C TYR A 339 17.31 5.81 -0.68
N TRP A 340 18.09 6.83 -1.00
CA TRP A 340 17.60 7.90 -1.86
C TRP A 340 18.58 8.18 -2.99
N ARG A 341 18.04 8.40 -4.18
CA ARG A 341 18.82 8.86 -5.33
C ARG A 341 18.02 9.91 -6.08
N SER A 342 18.64 11.06 -6.32
CA SER A 342 17.98 12.17 -7.01
C SER A 342 17.62 11.79 -8.45
N ALA A 343 16.38 12.07 -8.84
CA ALA A 343 15.95 12.00 -10.24
C ALA A 343 16.32 13.26 -11.03
N ALA A 344 16.38 14.42 -10.35
CA ALA A 344 16.64 15.72 -10.95
C ALA A 344 18.14 16.02 -11.12
N GLN A 345 18.98 15.60 -10.17
CA GLN A 345 20.42 15.87 -10.17
C GLN A 345 21.21 14.56 -10.28
N LYS A 346 21.87 14.37 -11.42
CA LYS A 346 22.59 13.14 -11.71
C LYS A 346 23.80 13.00 -10.77
N GLY A 347 23.78 11.96 -9.92
CA GLY A 347 24.92 11.56 -9.10
C GLY A 347 24.77 11.80 -7.60
N HIS A 348 23.70 12.46 -7.14
CA HIS A 348 23.40 12.57 -5.71
C HIS A 348 22.65 11.34 -5.21
N GLU A 349 23.22 10.68 -4.22
CA GLU A 349 22.71 9.46 -3.60
C GLU A 349 22.95 9.55 -2.09
N VAL A 350 22.05 8.96 -1.31
CA VAL A 350 22.21 8.76 0.14
C VAL A 350 21.99 7.26 0.37
N ASP A 351 22.99 6.62 0.99
CA ASP A 351 23.03 5.16 1.13
C ASP A 351 21.85 4.60 1.91
N LEU A 352 21.47 5.26 3.02
CA LEU A 352 20.33 4.90 3.85
C LEU A 352 19.60 6.16 4.34
N VAL A 353 18.28 6.13 4.28
CA VAL A 353 17.38 7.16 4.80
C VAL A 353 16.36 6.49 5.71
N LEU A 354 16.34 6.92 6.97
CA LEU A 354 15.35 6.51 7.95
C LEU A 354 14.26 7.58 8.04
N ILE A 355 13.00 7.16 8.05
CA ILE A 355 11.83 8.04 8.18
C ILE A 355 10.94 7.50 9.29
N ASP A 356 10.67 8.31 10.30
CA ASP A 356 9.75 7.97 11.39
C ASP A 356 8.28 8.32 11.08
N GLU A 357 7.39 8.09 12.04
CA GLU A 357 5.96 8.38 11.92
C GLU A 357 5.62 9.88 11.81
N ARG A 358 6.58 10.76 12.15
CA ARG A 358 6.46 12.22 12.08
C ARG A 358 7.06 12.78 10.80
N ASP A 359 7.41 11.90 9.86
CA ASP A 359 8.08 12.20 8.59
C ASP A 359 9.50 12.80 8.75
N ARG A 360 10.10 12.71 9.95
CA ARG A 360 11.48 13.19 10.20
C ARG A 360 12.47 12.32 9.45
N ALA A 361 13.34 12.96 8.66
CA ALA A 361 14.31 12.26 7.82
C ALA A 361 15.71 12.21 8.46
N VAL A 362 16.24 11.01 8.66
CA VAL A 362 17.66 10.82 8.99
C VAL A 362 18.40 10.27 7.78
N GLY A 363 19.29 11.06 7.20
CA GLY A 363 20.13 10.68 6.05
C GLY A 363 21.48 10.11 6.49
N ILE A 364 21.91 9.01 5.90
CA ILE A 364 23.10 8.27 6.31
C ILE A 364 23.94 7.92 5.07
N GLU A 365 25.23 8.26 5.14
CA GLU A 365 26.24 7.95 4.13
C GLU A 365 27.36 7.10 4.76
N VAL A 366 27.92 6.15 4.01
CA VAL A 366 28.99 5.27 4.49
C VAL A 366 30.29 5.51 3.70
N LYS A 367 31.42 5.64 4.42
CA LYS A 367 32.74 5.85 3.82
C LYS A 367 33.80 4.98 4.49
N THR A 368 34.64 4.34 3.68
CA THR A 368 35.84 3.64 4.17
C THR A 368 36.97 4.60 4.52
N SER A 369 36.92 5.85 4.05
CA SER A 369 37.96 6.86 4.25
C SER A 369 38.09 7.27 5.71
N ARG A 370 39.32 7.58 6.13
CA ARG A 370 39.62 8.09 7.48
C ARG A 370 39.38 9.59 7.63
N SER A 371 39.13 10.29 6.54
CA SER A 371 38.72 11.70 6.47
C SER A 371 37.38 11.82 5.77
N VAL A 372 36.63 12.86 6.14
CA VAL A 372 35.39 13.27 5.47
C VAL A 372 35.59 14.64 4.86
N HIS A 373 35.09 14.82 3.65
CA HIS A 373 35.12 16.06 2.89
C HIS A 373 33.69 16.57 2.63
N GLU A 374 33.56 17.83 2.29
CA GLU A 374 32.24 18.45 2.03
C GLU A 374 31.46 17.74 0.91
N ARG A 375 32.16 17.21 -0.10
CA ARG A 375 31.52 16.43 -1.17
C ARG A 375 30.81 15.17 -0.66
N ASP A 376 31.22 14.62 0.47
CA ASP A 376 30.67 13.37 1.02
C ASP A 376 29.29 13.59 1.65
N ILE A 377 28.88 14.85 1.87
CA ILE A 377 27.52 15.20 2.32
C ILE A 377 26.64 15.75 1.21
N ASN A 378 27.12 15.83 -0.04
CA ASN A 378 26.36 16.39 -1.16
C ASN A 378 25.04 15.64 -1.41
N GLY A 379 25.00 14.32 -1.18
CA GLY A 379 23.77 13.55 -1.25
C GLY A 379 22.77 13.94 -0.16
N ILE A 380 23.25 14.04 1.08
CA ILE A 380 22.46 14.42 2.26
C ILE A 380 21.90 15.85 2.11
N LEU A 381 22.71 16.79 1.59
CA LEU A 381 22.27 18.16 1.32
C LEU A 381 21.19 18.20 0.23
N ALA A 382 21.38 17.46 -0.88
CA ALA A 382 20.38 17.41 -1.93
C ALA A 382 19.07 16.74 -1.48
N LEU A 383 19.13 15.76 -0.57
CA LEU A 383 17.95 15.18 0.09
C LEU A 383 17.25 16.23 0.97
N ALA A 384 18.03 17.00 1.75
CA ALA A 384 17.51 18.06 2.62
C ALA A 384 16.76 19.13 1.80
N ASP A 385 17.31 19.54 0.66
CA ASP A 385 16.68 20.51 -0.23
C ASP A 385 15.36 20.00 -0.83
N GLN A 386 15.26 18.68 -1.09
CA GLN A 386 14.06 18.10 -1.70
C GLN A 386 12.89 17.93 -0.71
N ARG A 387 13.16 17.52 0.54
CA ARG A 387 12.09 17.12 1.47
C ARG A 387 12.28 17.53 2.93
N GLY A 388 13.32 18.29 3.23
CA GLY A 388 13.77 18.54 4.59
C GLY A 388 14.60 17.40 5.17
N LEU A 389 15.46 17.73 6.14
CA LEU A 389 16.32 16.81 6.85
C LEU A 389 16.20 17.08 8.34
N HIS A 390 15.89 16.04 9.12
CA HIS A 390 15.97 16.12 10.58
C HIS A 390 17.45 16.07 11.01
N ARG A 391 18.18 15.03 10.58
CA ARG A 391 19.60 14.83 10.89
C ARG A 391 20.34 14.10 9.77
N GLY A 392 21.64 14.35 9.65
CA GLY A 392 22.53 13.69 8.68
C GLY A 392 23.76 13.08 9.34
N PHE A 393 24.15 11.87 8.92
CA PHE A 393 25.30 11.16 9.46
C PHE A 393 26.19 10.58 8.35
N VAL A 394 27.50 10.80 8.46
CA VAL A 394 28.51 10.11 7.63
C VAL A 394 29.25 9.12 8.52
N PHE A 395 28.95 7.82 8.39
CA PHE A 395 29.71 6.78 9.05
C PHE A 395 31.04 6.58 8.32
N TYR A 396 32.16 6.86 8.99
CA TYR A 396 33.47 6.89 8.34
C TYR A 396 34.58 6.17 9.12
N GLY A 397 35.68 5.84 8.44
CA GLY A 397 36.82 5.12 9.01
C GLY A 397 37.73 5.92 9.96
N GLY A 398 37.36 7.16 10.30
CA GLY A 398 38.10 7.96 11.27
C GLY A 398 37.87 7.52 12.71
N ALA A 399 38.30 8.37 13.65
CA ALA A 399 38.31 8.07 15.07
C ALA A 399 37.50 9.06 15.92
N GLU A 400 37.04 10.16 15.34
CA GLU A 400 36.44 11.29 16.08
C GLU A 400 35.08 11.64 15.50
N THR A 401 34.16 12.08 16.36
CA THR A 401 32.90 12.67 15.92
C THR A 401 33.12 14.12 15.52
N ILE A 402 32.79 14.47 14.29
CA ILE A 402 33.02 15.80 13.72
C ILE A 402 31.68 16.39 13.28
N ARG A 403 31.39 17.63 13.63
CA ARG A 403 30.25 18.36 13.07
C ARG A 403 30.64 18.93 11.71
N LEU A 404 29.88 18.58 10.67
CA LEU A 404 30.13 19.04 9.29
C LEU A 404 29.27 20.28 8.95
N ARG A 405 27.99 20.27 9.37
CA ARG A 405 27.02 21.37 9.20
C ARG A 405 26.07 21.41 10.41
N GLU A 406 25.08 22.30 10.36
CA GLU A 406 23.93 22.22 11.26
C GLU A 406 23.17 20.91 11.00
N ASN A 407 22.95 20.14 12.08
CA ASN A 407 22.31 18.82 12.05
C ASN A 407 22.99 17.74 11.18
N ILE A 408 24.26 17.91 10.78
CA ILE A 408 25.03 16.90 10.02
C ILE A 408 26.38 16.62 10.66
N TRP A 409 26.68 15.35 10.92
CA TRP A 409 27.90 14.89 11.60
C TRP A 409 28.60 13.75 10.87
N ALA A 410 29.92 13.71 10.94
CA ALA A 410 30.71 12.51 10.68
C ALA A 410 30.87 11.72 11.98
N VAL A 411 30.57 10.43 11.94
CA VAL A 411 30.60 9.51 13.08
C VAL A 411 31.52 8.33 12.75
N PRO A 412 32.50 7.99 13.61
CA PRO A 412 33.35 6.82 13.39
C PRO A 412 32.54 5.52 13.27
N LEU A 413 32.98 4.60 12.40
CA LEU A 413 32.39 3.26 12.26
C LEU A 413 32.43 2.45 13.56
N SER A 414 33.34 2.77 14.48
CA SER A 414 33.37 2.21 15.84
C SER A 414 32.12 2.55 16.67
N ALA A 415 31.29 3.50 16.25
CA ALA A 415 29.97 3.72 16.85
C ALA A 415 29.02 2.52 16.68
N LEU A 416 29.30 1.62 15.73
CA LEU A 416 28.57 0.36 15.59
C LEU A 416 28.91 -0.64 16.71
N THR A 417 30.02 -0.47 17.43
CA THR A 417 30.40 -1.38 18.54
C THR A 417 30.36 -0.70 19.91
N GLY A 418 30.14 0.63 19.96
CA GLY A 418 30.15 1.38 21.22
C GLY A 418 29.37 2.70 21.20
N SER A 419 28.80 3.06 22.35
CA SER A 419 27.97 4.27 22.55
C SER A 419 28.76 5.54 22.89
N HIS A 420 30.09 5.53 22.77
CA HIS A 420 30.94 6.65 23.18
C HIS A 420 30.81 7.91 22.30
N VAL A 421 30.06 7.83 21.21
CA VAL A 421 29.96 8.86 20.15
C VAL A 421 28.57 9.52 20.14
N ILE A 422 27.53 8.79 20.53
CA ILE A 422 26.14 9.27 20.52
C ILE A 422 25.63 9.12 21.95
N GLY A 423 25.44 10.25 22.64
CA GLY A 423 25.19 10.29 24.08
C GLY A 423 23.92 9.53 24.45
N ALA A 424 23.94 8.78 25.55
CA ALA A 424 22.73 8.16 26.09
C ALA A 424 21.68 9.25 26.37
N ILE A 425 20.42 8.96 26.05
CA ILE A 425 19.28 9.79 26.44
C ILE A 425 19.30 9.84 27.98
N ASN A 426 19.64 10.99 28.57
CA ASN A 426 19.51 11.18 30.00
C ASN A 426 18.02 11.09 30.37
N SER A 427 17.61 9.94 30.92
CA SER A 427 16.25 9.63 31.37
C SER A 427 15.82 10.41 32.63
N SER A 428 16.37 11.60 32.85
CA SER A 428 16.12 12.42 34.04
C SER A 428 16.02 13.92 33.72
N THR A 429 15.30 14.26 32.66
CA THR A 429 14.70 15.60 32.54
C THR A 429 13.58 15.54 31.51
N ILE A 430 12.33 15.43 31.97
CA ILE A 430 11.20 16.02 31.27
C ILE A 430 11.22 17.49 31.75
N PRO A 431 11.72 18.47 30.99
CA PRO A 431 11.56 19.86 31.38
C PRO A 431 10.13 20.22 31.02
N ASN A 432 9.31 20.32 32.05
CA ASN A 432 8.15 21.17 32.04
C ASN A 432 8.63 22.58 31.63
N ARG A 433 8.40 23.00 30.37
CA ARG A 433 8.58 24.38 29.95
C ARG A 433 7.27 24.88 29.35
N GLU A 434 6.55 25.54 30.24
CA GLU A 434 5.50 26.50 29.97
C GLU A 434 5.90 27.47 28.84
N ASN A 435 4.92 27.78 27.99
CA ASN A 435 4.73 29.03 27.25
C ASN A 435 5.90 30.04 27.24
N SER A 436 6.64 30.11 26.14
CA SER A 436 6.85 31.37 25.39
C SER A 436 7.81 31.17 24.20
N ALA A 437 7.26 31.09 23.00
CA ALA A 437 7.77 31.71 21.76
C ALA A 437 6.87 31.23 20.62
N ALA A 438 6.19 32.16 19.97
CA ALA A 438 5.20 31.89 18.94
C ALA A 438 5.78 31.06 17.77
N PRO A 439 5.01 30.12 17.20
CA PRO A 439 5.37 29.48 15.94
C PRO A 439 5.26 30.50 14.82
N THR A 440 6.30 30.62 14.00
CA THR A 440 6.21 31.23 12.68
C THR A 440 5.21 30.42 11.85
N SER A 441 3.98 30.93 11.76
CA SER A 441 2.96 30.68 10.72
C SER A 441 3.04 29.32 10.01
N ALA A 442 2.47 28.28 10.63
CA ALA A 442 2.01 27.12 9.89
C ALA A 442 0.97 27.56 8.84
N ALA A 443 1.16 27.21 7.58
CA ALA A 443 0.19 27.49 6.52
C ALA A 443 -1.20 26.94 6.93
N ARG A 444 -2.22 27.79 6.88
CA ARG A 444 -3.60 27.39 7.20
C ARG A 444 -4.07 26.39 6.14
N THR A 445 -4.47 25.19 6.59
CA THR A 445 -5.04 24.16 5.71
C THR A 445 -6.54 24.41 5.56
N ASP A 446 -6.94 25.06 4.46
CA ASP A 446 -8.33 25.54 4.27
C ASP A 446 -9.19 24.59 3.41
N ALA A 447 -8.58 23.66 2.66
CA ALA A 447 -9.30 22.73 1.79
C ALA A 447 -8.64 21.34 1.69
N SER A 448 -9.43 20.32 1.35
CA SER A 448 -9.00 18.94 1.15
C SER A 448 -9.44 18.43 -0.23
N MET A 449 -8.56 17.75 -0.97
CA MET A 449 -8.87 17.18 -2.29
C MET A 449 -8.65 15.67 -2.30
N PHE A 450 -9.68 14.93 -2.66
CA PHE A 450 -9.69 13.48 -2.83
C PHE A 450 -9.56 13.13 -4.31
N VAL A 451 -8.62 12.27 -4.66
CA VAL A 451 -8.38 11.86 -6.04
C VAL A 451 -9.01 10.49 -6.28
N SER A 452 -10.00 10.43 -7.18
CA SER A 452 -10.63 9.18 -7.63
C SER A 452 -10.18 8.86 -9.04
N TYR A 453 -9.55 7.70 -9.23
CA TYR A 453 -9.00 7.26 -10.52
C TYR A 453 -8.85 5.73 -10.56
N VAL A 454 -8.60 5.18 -11.75
CA VAL A 454 -8.26 3.75 -11.91
C VAL A 454 -6.75 3.58 -11.98
N HIS A 455 -6.19 2.75 -11.09
CA HIS A 455 -4.76 2.45 -11.03
C HIS A 455 -4.15 2.02 -12.37
N ALA A 456 -4.85 1.15 -13.12
CA ALA A 456 -4.40 0.71 -14.43
C ALA A 456 -4.34 1.85 -15.47
N ASP A 457 -5.14 2.89 -15.32
CA ASP A 457 -5.12 4.04 -16.23
C ASP A 457 -3.99 5.02 -15.92
N ASP A 458 -3.64 5.18 -14.65
CA ASP A 458 -2.45 5.94 -14.27
C ASP A 458 -1.18 5.23 -14.76
N GLN A 459 -1.11 3.89 -14.61
CA GLN A 459 -0.04 3.08 -15.18
C GLN A 459 0.02 3.21 -16.72
N SER A 460 -1.14 3.14 -17.39
CA SER A 460 -1.23 3.32 -18.85
C SER A 460 -0.83 4.74 -19.29
N SER A 461 -1.05 5.73 -18.42
CA SER A 461 -0.66 7.13 -18.60
C SER A 461 0.75 7.43 -18.07
N ARG A 462 1.51 6.41 -17.61
CA ARG A 462 2.86 6.53 -17.03
C ARG A 462 2.97 7.42 -15.80
N GLY A 463 1.95 7.47 -14.93
CA GLY A 463 1.94 8.25 -13.69
C GLY A 463 1.31 9.65 -13.81
N ARG A 464 0.93 10.06 -15.03
CA ARG A 464 0.48 11.43 -15.32
C ARG A 464 -0.83 11.83 -14.63
N ILE A 465 -1.67 10.88 -14.21
CA ILE A 465 -2.90 11.21 -13.48
C ILE A 465 -2.53 11.71 -12.08
N LEU A 466 -1.65 10.98 -11.40
CA LEU A 466 -1.18 11.37 -10.06
C LEU A 466 -0.26 12.58 -10.08
N ASP A 467 0.57 12.72 -11.11
CA ASP A 467 1.42 13.89 -11.27
C ASP A 467 0.57 15.15 -11.49
N PHE A 468 -0.46 15.10 -12.34
CA PHE A 468 -1.40 16.21 -12.52
C PHE A 468 -2.11 16.61 -11.21
N ALA A 469 -2.53 15.64 -10.39
CA ALA A 469 -3.18 15.93 -9.12
C ALA A 469 -2.24 16.60 -8.09
N ARG A 470 -0.94 16.25 -8.11
CA ARG A 470 0.09 16.91 -7.26
C ARG A 470 0.41 18.29 -7.79
N ASP A 471 0.64 18.43 -9.09
CA ASP A 471 0.88 19.72 -9.74
C ASP A 471 -0.29 20.69 -9.50
N LEU A 472 -1.53 20.18 -9.49
CA LEU A 472 -2.71 20.96 -9.17
C LEU A 472 -2.73 21.45 -7.71
N ALA A 473 -2.29 20.63 -6.76
CA ALA A 473 -2.18 21.02 -5.35
C ALA A 473 -1.10 22.08 -5.15
N ASP A 474 0.08 21.88 -5.75
CA ASP A 474 1.18 22.84 -5.73
C ASP A 474 0.78 24.15 -6.42
N ARG A 475 0.08 24.07 -7.56
CA ARG A 475 -0.41 25.25 -8.28
C ARG A 475 -1.48 26.00 -7.50
N TYR A 476 -2.37 25.31 -6.81
CA TYR A 476 -3.35 25.92 -5.92
C TYR A 476 -2.66 26.67 -4.75
N GLU A 477 -1.68 26.04 -4.10
CA GLU A 477 -0.92 26.67 -3.02
C GLU A 477 -0.12 27.89 -3.51
N PHE A 478 0.48 27.79 -4.70
CA PHE A 478 1.14 28.91 -5.36
C PHE A 478 0.19 30.09 -5.64
N LEU A 479 -1.04 29.82 -6.10
CA LEU A 479 -2.01 30.86 -6.46
C LEU A 479 -2.73 31.50 -5.25
N THR A 480 -2.86 30.76 -4.14
CA THR A 480 -3.70 31.17 -3.01
C THR A 480 -2.93 31.41 -1.71
N GLY A 481 -1.70 30.90 -1.60
CA GLY A 481 -0.95 30.87 -0.33
C GLY A 481 -1.56 29.95 0.74
N ARG A 482 -2.58 29.15 0.38
CA ARG A 482 -3.30 28.22 1.25
C ARG A 482 -2.98 26.78 0.86
N THR A 483 -2.87 25.89 1.83
CA THR A 483 -2.51 24.49 1.57
C THR A 483 -3.74 23.66 1.19
N LEU A 484 -3.70 22.99 0.03
CA LEU A 484 -4.68 22.00 -0.39
C LEU A 484 -4.21 20.60 0.02
N ARG A 485 -4.85 20.00 1.02
CA ARG A 485 -4.46 18.66 1.49
C ARG A 485 -4.91 17.60 0.49
N LEU A 486 -3.95 16.96 -0.18
CA LEU A 486 -4.19 15.94 -1.20
C LEU A 486 -4.33 14.54 -0.57
N PHE A 487 -5.40 13.83 -0.94
CA PHE A 487 -5.66 12.44 -0.58
C PHE A 487 -5.72 11.58 -1.84
N ILE A 488 -4.74 10.70 -1.99
CA ILE A 488 -4.66 9.76 -3.12
C ILE A 488 -4.96 8.36 -2.56
N ASP A 489 -5.90 7.67 -3.19
CA ASP A 489 -6.23 6.28 -2.87
C ASP A 489 -4.98 5.38 -2.93
N ARG A 490 -4.77 4.60 -1.88
CA ARG A 490 -3.71 3.60 -1.75
C ARG A 490 -4.31 2.40 -1.02
N ASP A 491 -4.86 1.45 -1.76
CA ASP A 491 -5.18 0.06 -1.38
C ASP A 491 -5.38 -0.23 0.14
N ASP A 492 -6.25 0.53 0.80
CA ASP A 492 -6.60 0.34 2.20
C ASP A 492 -8.12 0.27 2.33
N ILE A 493 -8.65 -0.91 2.69
CA ILE A 493 -10.07 -1.05 3.08
C ILE A 493 -10.40 -0.17 4.32
N THR A 494 -9.37 0.23 5.07
CA THR A 494 -9.37 1.26 6.12
C THR A 494 -9.82 2.64 5.61
N TRP A 495 -9.68 2.91 4.31
CA TRP A 495 -10.13 4.15 3.69
C TRP A 495 -11.66 4.23 3.59
N ARG A 496 -12.34 3.17 3.10
CA ARG A 496 -13.82 3.13 3.00
C ARG A 496 -14.53 3.28 4.36
N GLU A 497 -13.97 2.69 5.42
CA GLU A 497 -14.50 2.79 6.79
C GLU A 497 -14.26 4.17 7.42
N ASN A 498 -13.18 4.87 7.07
CA ASN A 498 -12.91 6.24 7.52
C ASN A 498 -13.57 7.32 6.65
N TRP A 499 -13.85 7.01 5.38
CA TRP A 499 -14.42 7.91 4.37
C TRP A 499 -15.87 8.28 4.66
N SER A 500 -16.71 7.33 5.09
CA SER A 500 -18.10 7.58 5.51
C SER A 500 -18.18 8.44 6.79
N ARG A 501 -17.24 8.26 7.73
CA ARG A 501 -17.08 9.12 8.91
C ARG A 501 -16.57 10.53 8.57
N ARG A 502 -15.71 10.67 7.55
CA ARG A 502 -15.21 11.98 7.10
C ARG A 502 -16.24 12.77 6.29
N LEU A 503 -17.09 12.09 5.52
CA LEU A 503 -18.23 12.73 4.83
C LEU A 503 -19.29 13.29 5.80
N THR A 504 -19.36 12.79 7.03
CA THR A 504 -20.32 13.22 8.07
C THR A 504 -19.75 14.27 9.04
N HIS A 505 -18.43 14.49 9.06
CA HIS A 505 -17.81 15.53 9.89
C HIS A 505 -17.85 16.90 9.20
N LYS A 506 -18.65 17.83 9.74
CA LYS A 506 -18.57 19.27 9.43
C LYS A 506 -17.33 19.87 10.10
N THR A 507 -16.16 19.64 9.54
CA THR A 507 -14.99 20.49 9.77
C THR A 507 -15.04 21.60 8.73
N GLY A 508 -14.90 22.86 9.15
CA GLY A 508 -15.11 24.06 8.31
C GLY A 508 -14.11 24.29 7.17
N SER A 509 -13.64 23.24 6.50
CA SER A 509 -12.79 23.28 5.31
C SER A 509 -13.48 22.63 4.11
N THR A 510 -13.36 23.24 2.94
CA THR A 510 -14.01 22.77 1.71
C THR A 510 -13.37 21.47 1.21
N SER A 511 -14.18 20.48 0.87
CA SER A 511 -13.78 19.16 0.40
C SER A 511 -14.07 18.99 -1.09
N PHE A 512 -13.09 18.49 -1.84
CA PHE A 512 -13.19 18.28 -3.29
C PHE A 512 -13.00 16.81 -3.65
N LEU A 513 -13.78 16.29 -4.61
CA LEU A 513 -13.46 15.01 -5.27
C LEU A 513 -13.05 15.29 -6.72
N LEU A 514 -11.77 15.06 -7.04
CA LEU A 514 -11.23 15.11 -8.38
C LEU A 514 -11.32 13.71 -9.02
N GLY A 515 -12.26 13.52 -9.93
CA GLY A 515 -12.49 12.25 -10.63
C GLY A 515 -11.87 12.22 -12.02
N PHE A 516 -10.88 11.35 -12.25
CA PHE A 516 -10.24 11.19 -13.57
C PHE A 516 -11.03 10.22 -14.44
N ILE A 517 -11.89 10.76 -15.30
CA ILE A 517 -12.86 9.98 -16.06
C ILE A 517 -12.21 9.33 -17.30
N THR A 518 -12.34 8.02 -17.39
CA THR A 518 -11.88 7.15 -18.49
C THR A 518 -12.88 6.01 -18.73
N PRO A 519 -12.77 5.24 -19.83
CA PRO A 519 -13.57 4.02 -20.01
C PRO A 519 -13.43 2.99 -18.88
N ARG A 520 -12.22 2.80 -18.32
CA ARG A 520 -12.02 1.86 -17.19
C ARG A 520 -12.57 2.42 -15.89
N TYR A 521 -12.55 3.75 -15.69
CA TYR A 521 -13.19 4.41 -14.56
C TYR A 521 -14.69 4.12 -14.51
N LEU A 522 -15.36 4.30 -15.65
CA LEU A 522 -16.78 4.03 -15.78
C LEU A 522 -17.13 2.55 -15.71
N SER A 523 -16.15 1.66 -15.88
CA SER A 523 -16.30 0.21 -15.71
C SER A 523 -15.96 -0.28 -14.29
N SER A 524 -15.37 0.57 -13.44
CA SER A 524 -14.91 0.22 -12.10
C SER A 524 -16.01 0.40 -11.06
N ASP A 525 -16.50 -0.69 -10.46
CA ASP A 525 -17.50 -0.64 -9.40
C ASP A 525 -17.09 0.24 -8.21
N ALA A 526 -15.81 0.19 -7.85
CA ALA A 526 -15.24 0.96 -6.74
C ALA A 526 -15.32 2.47 -7.02
N CYS A 527 -14.79 2.90 -8.17
CA CYS A 527 -14.75 4.31 -8.55
C CYS A 527 -16.16 4.88 -8.75
N ARG A 528 -17.06 4.09 -9.35
CA ARG A 528 -18.47 4.48 -9.53
C ARG A 528 -19.16 4.70 -8.20
N SER A 529 -18.95 3.80 -7.24
CA SER A 529 -19.55 3.89 -5.91
C SER A 529 -19.07 5.14 -5.16
N GLU A 530 -17.77 5.45 -5.24
CA GLU A 530 -17.18 6.65 -4.64
C GLU A 530 -17.72 7.94 -5.27
N PHE A 531 -17.77 8.00 -6.60
CA PHE A 531 -18.24 9.15 -7.35
C PHE A 531 -19.70 9.48 -7.04
N LEU A 532 -20.58 8.47 -7.05
CA LEU A 532 -22.01 8.66 -6.77
C LEU A 532 -22.23 9.11 -5.33
N ALA A 533 -21.56 8.47 -4.36
CA ALA A 533 -21.72 8.83 -2.96
C ALA A 533 -21.20 10.24 -2.64
N PHE A 534 -20.06 10.66 -3.21
CA PHE A 534 -19.57 12.02 -3.04
C PHE A 534 -20.46 13.04 -3.75
N GLY A 535 -20.92 12.74 -4.97
CA GLY A 535 -21.82 13.63 -5.71
C GLY A 535 -23.13 13.88 -4.98
N GLN A 536 -23.66 12.88 -4.30
CA GLN A 536 -24.84 13.05 -3.43
C GLN A 536 -24.53 13.89 -2.19
N ALA A 537 -23.39 13.65 -1.52
CA ALA A 537 -22.95 14.47 -0.39
C ALA A 537 -22.71 15.95 -0.79
N ALA A 538 -22.23 16.20 -2.01
CA ALA A 538 -22.08 17.53 -2.59
C ALA A 538 -23.42 18.20 -2.93
N SER A 539 -24.47 17.42 -3.20
CA SER A 539 -25.80 17.96 -3.52
C SER A 539 -26.53 18.50 -2.27
N THR A 540 -26.13 18.07 -1.07
CA THR A 540 -26.71 18.51 0.22
C THR A 540 -25.89 19.55 0.95
N ASP A 541 -24.60 19.69 0.62
CA ASP A 541 -23.70 20.72 1.15
C ASP A 541 -22.86 21.34 0.01
N PRO A 542 -23.50 22.04 -0.95
CA PRO A 542 -22.83 22.55 -2.14
C PRO A 542 -21.79 23.63 -1.83
N GLY A 543 -21.83 24.22 -0.63
CA GLY A 543 -20.79 25.10 -0.12
C GLY A 543 -19.54 24.32 0.29
N GLN A 544 -19.67 23.29 1.13
CA GLN A 544 -18.49 22.62 1.70
C GLN A 544 -17.98 21.44 0.88
N LYS A 545 -18.72 20.93 -0.12
CA LYS A 545 -18.35 19.73 -0.89
C LYS A 545 -18.56 19.93 -2.39
N ILE A 546 -17.51 19.76 -3.18
CA ILE A 546 -17.52 20.03 -4.62
C ILE A 546 -16.97 18.85 -5.43
N LEU A 547 -17.75 18.42 -6.42
CA LEU A 547 -17.37 17.37 -7.37
C LEU A 547 -16.69 17.99 -8.59
N LEU A 548 -15.49 17.52 -8.92
CA LEU A 548 -14.69 17.99 -10.06
C LEU A 548 -14.33 16.83 -10.99
N PRO A 549 -15.20 16.49 -11.96
CA PRO A 549 -14.85 15.52 -12.98
C PRO A 549 -13.86 16.11 -13.98
N LEU A 550 -12.76 15.40 -14.22
CA LEU A 550 -11.78 15.70 -15.24
C LEU A 550 -11.81 14.59 -16.30
N VAL A 551 -12.31 14.89 -17.50
CA VAL A 551 -12.36 13.94 -18.62
C VAL A 551 -10.95 13.71 -19.13
N TRP A 552 -10.36 12.61 -18.68
CA TRP A 552 -8.98 12.23 -18.99
C TRP A 552 -8.91 11.46 -20.31
N VAL A 553 -9.89 10.59 -20.59
CA VAL A 553 -10.09 9.97 -21.89
C VAL A 553 -11.57 10.01 -22.20
N ASP A 554 -11.95 10.54 -23.36
CA ASP A 554 -13.35 10.62 -23.78
C ASP A 554 -13.93 9.20 -23.97
N PRO A 555 -14.92 8.80 -23.15
CA PRO A 555 -15.48 7.46 -23.20
C PRO A 555 -16.50 7.26 -24.34
N SER A 556 -17.01 8.32 -24.97
CA SER A 556 -18.04 8.25 -26.02
C SER A 556 -17.63 7.42 -27.23
N SER A 557 -16.34 7.43 -27.56
CA SER A 557 -15.76 6.68 -28.68
C SER A 557 -15.51 5.20 -28.40
N SER A 558 -15.61 4.75 -27.14
CA SER A 558 -15.17 3.42 -26.71
C SER A 558 -16.23 2.33 -26.86
N GLY A 559 -17.52 2.69 -26.89
CA GLY A 559 -18.64 1.75 -26.86
C GLY A 559 -18.71 0.88 -25.60
N VAL A 560 -17.95 1.23 -24.55
CA VAL A 560 -17.88 0.50 -23.27
C VAL A 560 -19.01 0.89 -22.32
N VAL A 561 -19.57 2.09 -22.51
CA VAL A 561 -20.53 2.71 -21.60
C VAL A 561 -21.63 3.36 -22.44
N SER A 562 -22.89 3.09 -22.09
CA SER A 562 -24.05 3.75 -22.71
C SER A 562 -24.05 5.23 -22.37
N ASP A 563 -24.57 6.06 -23.29
CA ASP A 563 -24.86 7.47 -23.03
C ASP A 563 -25.83 7.66 -21.86
N GLN A 564 -26.52 6.62 -21.41
CA GLN A 564 -27.47 6.63 -20.30
C GLN A 564 -26.87 6.07 -19.00
N ASP A 565 -25.55 5.86 -18.94
CA ASP A 565 -24.88 5.46 -17.70
C ASP A 565 -25.02 6.53 -16.61
N VAL A 566 -25.28 6.08 -15.37
CA VAL A 566 -25.59 6.97 -14.24
C VAL A 566 -24.42 7.88 -13.88
N VAL A 567 -23.18 7.36 -13.90
CA VAL A 567 -21.99 8.16 -13.58
C VAL A 567 -21.67 9.08 -14.74
N TRP A 568 -21.74 8.60 -15.98
CA TRP A 568 -21.47 9.41 -17.16
C TRP A 568 -22.47 10.55 -17.37
N SER A 569 -23.76 10.31 -17.14
CA SER A 569 -24.79 11.35 -17.19
C SER A 569 -24.50 12.44 -16.18
N ARG A 570 -24.16 12.06 -14.94
CA ARG A 570 -23.82 13.01 -13.88
C ARG A 570 -22.55 13.81 -14.20
N VAL A 571 -21.52 13.20 -14.80
CA VAL A 571 -20.31 13.89 -15.27
C VAL A 571 -20.65 15.00 -16.27
N ARG A 572 -21.57 14.74 -17.22
CA ARG A 572 -21.99 15.73 -18.23
C ARG A 572 -22.88 16.84 -17.67
N GLU A 573 -23.66 16.52 -16.65
CA GLU A 573 -24.51 17.49 -15.93
C GLU A 573 -23.70 18.35 -14.96
N THR A 574 -22.52 17.87 -14.51
CA THR A 574 -21.55 18.69 -13.79
C THR A 574 -20.69 19.50 -14.76
N GLN A 575 -20.19 20.67 -14.35
CA GLN A 575 -19.21 21.44 -15.13
C GLN A 575 -17.87 20.67 -15.20
N SER A 576 -17.76 19.62 -16.01
CA SER A 576 -16.53 18.83 -16.17
C SER A 576 -15.47 19.59 -16.96
N GLU A 577 -14.19 19.38 -16.63
CA GLU A 577 -13.07 19.89 -17.43
C GLU A 577 -12.54 18.80 -18.37
N SER A 578 -12.15 19.14 -19.59
CA SER A 578 -11.49 18.19 -20.50
C SER A 578 -9.97 18.30 -20.37
N ALA A 579 -9.32 17.17 -20.12
CA ALA A 579 -7.87 17.00 -20.18
C ALA A 579 -7.43 16.21 -21.42
N VAL A 580 -8.34 15.84 -22.32
CA VAL A 580 -8.08 14.88 -23.42
C VAL A 580 -6.90 15.32 -24.30
N ASP A 581 -6.85 16.60 -24.67
CA ASP A 581 -5.81 17.16 -25.56
C ASP A 581 -4.53 17.55 -24.82
N VAL A 582 -4.61 17.68 -23.48
CA VAL A 582 -3.54 18.22 -22.64
C VAL A 582 -2.79 17.13 -21.90
N ARG A 583 -3.42 15.98 -21.62
CA ARG A 583 -2.86 14.84 -20.87
C ARG A 583 -1.58 14.26 -21.47
N LEU A 584 -1.36 14.46 -22.78
CA LEU A 584 -0.19 13.96 -23.52
C LEU A 584 0.92 15.01 -23.65
N LEU A 585 0.66 16.27 -23.28
CA LEU A 585 1.66 17.33 -23.31
C LEU A 585 2.63 17.19 -22.13
N GLU A 586 3.82 17.76 -22.28
CA GLU A 586 4.80 17.78 -21.18
C GLU A 586 4.35 18.74 -20.07
N PRO A 587 4.58 18.39 -18.79
CA PRO A 587 4.39 19.31 -17.67
C PRO A 587 5.16 20.62 -17.86
N GLY A 588 4.56 21.75 -17.52
CA GLY A 588 5.13 23.10 -17.76
C GLY A 588 4.93 23.65 -19.17
N SER A 589 4.21 22.93 -20.04
CA SER A 589 3.77 23.50 -21.32
C SER A 589 2.63 24.49 -21.12
N VAL A 590 2.55 25.51 -22.00
CA VAL A 590 1.53 26.58 -21.89
C VAL A 590 0.11 26.03 -21.78
N ALA A 591 -0.23 24.98 -22.54
CA ALA A 591 -1.56 24.37 -22.51
C ALA A 591 -1.80 23.51 -21.25
N TYR A 592 -0.75 22.89 -20.69
CA TYR A 592 -0.80 22.15 -19.43
C TYR A 592 -1.00 23.08 -18.24
N ASP A 593 -0.18 24.12 -18.15
CA ASP A 593 -0.28 25.13 -17.09
C ASP A 593 -1.61 25.89 -17.16
N ALA A 594 -2.11 26.16 -18.37
CA ALA A 594 -3.43 26.75 -18.55
C ALA A 594 -4.57 25.84 -18.05
N LEU A 595 -4.45 24.52 -18.15
CA LEU A 595 -5.42 23.59 -17.58
C LEU A 595 -5.33 23.57 -16.05
N LEU A 596 -4.11 23.52 -15.50
CA LEU A 596 -3.89 23.61 -14.05
C LEU A 596 -4.47 24.91 -13.48
N ASP A 597 -4.25 26.05 -14.16
CA ASP A 597 -4.79 27.35 -13.77
C ASP A 597 -6.32 27.39 -13.76
N ARG A 598 -6.98 26.78 -14.75
CA ARG A 598 -8.44 26.69 -14.77
C ARG A 598 -8.97 25.85 -13.62
N VAL A 599 -8.40 24.66 -13.40
CA VAL A 599 -8.86 23.76 -12.34
C VAL A 599 -8.57 24.35 -10.95
N ALA A 600 -7.37 24.91 -10.73
CA ALA A 600 -7.00 25.57 -9.48
C ALA A 600 -7.83 26.83 -9.23
N GLY A 601 -8.13 27.61 -10.28
CA GLY A 601 -9.00 28.78 -10.20
C GLY A 601 -10.41 28.43 -9.75
N ARG A 602 -10.95 27.29 -10.18
CA ARG A 602 -12.25 26.77 -9.74
C ARG A 602 -12.22 26.29 -8.29
N LEU A 603 -11.17 25.56 -7.89
CA LEU A 603 -10.95 25.21 -6.49
C LEU A 603 -10.96 26.47 -5.60
N ARG A 604 -10.27 27.53 -6.04
CA ARG A 604 -10.21 28.80 -5.31
C ARG A 604 -11.58 29.48 -5.20
N GLN A 605 -12.29 29.66 -6.32
CA GLN A 605 -13.61 30.29 -6.33
C GLN A 605 -14.58 29.59 -5.38
N ALA A 606 -14.52 28.26 -5.34
CA ALA A 606 -15.42 27.47 -4.53
C ALA A 606 -15.02 27.42 -3.04
N VAL A 607 -13.74 27.62 -2.70
CA VAL A 607 -13.30 27.87 -1.30
C VAL A 607 -13.69 29.27 -0.84
N ASP A 608 -13.46 30.29 -1.68
CA ASP A 608 -13.73 31.69 -1.33
C ASP A 608 -15.24 31.97 -1.17
N ALA A 609 -16.11 31.19 -1.82
CA ALA A 609 -17.56 31.29 -1.65
C ALA A 609 -18.06 30.81 -0.26
N VAL A 610 -17.22 30.12 0.50
CA VAL A 610 -17.59 29.43 1.77
C VAL A 610 -17.06 30.18 2.99
N ASP A 611 -16.13 31.12 2.82
CA ASP A 611 -15.47 31.87 3.88
C ASP A 611 -15.99 33.33 3.97
N PRO A 612 -16.98 33.64 4.84
CA PRO A 612 -17.65 34.94 4.84
C PRO A 612 -16.78 36.08 5.39
N GLU A 613 -15.66 35.79 6.06
CA GLU A 613 -14.78 36.80 6.64
C GLU A 613 -13.84 37.46 5.63
N SER A 614 -13.65 36.85 4.45
CA SER A 614 -12.77 37.36 3.39
C SER A 614 -13.49 38.23 2.35
N SER A 615 -14.84 38.28 2.35
CA SER A 615 -15.67 38.97 1.35
C SER A 615 -16.27 40.31 1.83
N ALA A 616 -15.71 40.94 2.86
CA ALA A 616 -16.19 42.22 3.40
C ALA A 616 -15.80 43.46 2.56
N ALA A 617 -15.38 43.28 1.30
CA ALA A 617 -15.16 44.38 0.37
C ALA A 617 -15.51 43.93 -1.04
N LEU A 618 -16.79 44.07 -1.40
CA LEU A 618 -17.31 44.61 -2.68
C LEU A 618 -18.76 44.16 -2.88
N ASN A 619 -19.62 45.16 -3.02
CA ASN A 619 -21.01 45.15 -3.51
C ASN A 619 -22.11 44.68 -2.54
N GLY A 620 -22.87 45.66 -2.07
CA GLY A 620 -24.26 45.47 -1.67
C GLY A 620 -25.20 45.45 -2.88
N GLY A 621 -26.37 44.82 -2.68
CA GLY A 621 -27.55 44.99 -3.52
C GLY A 621 -28.25 43.68 -3.91
N GLY A 622 -29.45 43.46 -3.36
CA GLY A 622 -30.52 42.55 -3.84
C GLY A 622 -30.20 41.05 -3.78
N ASP A 623 -31.11 40.12 -3.53
CA ASP A 623 -32.57 40.12 -3.60
C ASP A 623 -33.10 39.00 -2.68
N GLY A 624 -34.31 39.17 -2.16
CA GLY A 624 -34.96 38.18 -1.31
C GLY A 624 -35.47 36.99 -2.12
N GLY A 625 -34.77 35.87 -2.07
CA GLY A 625 -35.31 34.59 -2.52
C GLY A 625 -36.26 34.04 -1.46
N ALA A 626 -37.53 33.83 -1.82
CA ALA A 626 -38.52 33.20 -0.96
C ALA A 626 -38.00 31.83 -0.44
N ALA A 627 -38.27 31.53 0.83
CA ALA A 627 -38.01 30.20 1.38
C ALA A 627 -38.82 29.17 0.58
N PRO A 628 -38.23 28.02 0.20
CA PRO A 628 -38.93 27.00 -0.57
C PRO A 628 -40.19 26.53 0.15
N ASP A 629 -41.32 26.52 -0.55
CA ASP A 629 -42.64 26.18 0.00
C ASP A 629 -42.89 24.66 -0.13
N GLU A 630 -43.70 24.09 0.75
CA GLU A 630 -44.10 22.67 0.73
C GLU A 630 -44.77 22.29 -0.60
N HIS A 631 -45.35 23.27 -1.30
CA HIS A 631 -45.95 23.13 -2.63
C HIS A 631 -44.95 22.69 -3.71
N ASP A 632 -43.70 23.18 -3.66
CA ASP A 632 -42.66 22.86 -4.67
C ASP A 632 -42.21 21.39 -4.55
N VAL A 633 -42.16 20.85 -3.33
CA VAL A 633 -41.84 19.44 -3.08
C VAL A 633 -42.98 18.54 -3.58
N LEU A 634 -44.23 18.93 -3.35
CA LEU A 634 -45.39 18.17 -3.79
C LEU A 634 -45.52 18.11 -5.32
N GLU A 635 -45.25 19.22 -6.02
CA GLU A 635 -45.27 19.27 -7.50
C GLU A 635 -44.22 18.32 -8.11
N ILE A 636 -42.99 18.32 -7.58
CA ILE A 636 -41.93 17.42 -8.06
C ILE A 636 -42.26 15.96 -7.72
N MET A 637 -42.86 15.70 -6.56
CA MET A 637 -43.30 14.34 -6.19
C MET A 637 -44.43 13.81 -7.07
N GLU A 638 -45.35 14.65 -7.52
CA GLU A 638 -46.41 14.26 -8.46
C GLU A 638 -45.82 13.89 -9.84
N SER A 639 -44.87 14.69 -10.34
CA SER A 639 -44.07 14.33 -11.53
C SER A 639 -43.33 13.00 -11.35
N MET A 640 -42.75 12.76 -10.18
CA MET A 640 -42.00 11.54 -9.86
C MET A 640 -42.90 10.29 -9.84
N GLN A 641 -44.15 10.40 -9.37
CA GLN A 641 -45.11 9.29 -9.39
C GLN A 641 -45.46 8.85 -10.82
N SER A 642 -45.62 9.79 -11.75
CA SER A 642 -45.82 9.48 -13.18
C SER A 642 -44.60 8.74 -13.74
N LYS A 643 -43.38 9.21 -13.47
CA LYS A 643 -42.13 8.57 -13.90
C LYS A 643 -41.92 7.18 -13.29
N GLN A 644 -42.36 6.95 -12.05
CA GLN A 644 -42.28 5.64 -11.37
C GLN A 644 -43.03 4.55 -12.15
N SER A 645 -44.20 4.87 -12.71
CA SER A 645 -44.96 3.91 -13.53
C SER A 645 -44.23 3.54 -14.82
N HIS A 646 -43.62 4.54 -15.48
CA HIS A 646 -42.80 4.35 -16.68
C HIS A 646 -41.53 3.55 -16.38
N PHE A 647 -40.88 3.82 -15.24
CA PHE A 647 -39.73 3.06 -14.77
C PHE A 647 -40.08 1.59 -14.55
N GLY A 648 -41.23 1.30 -13.92
CA GLY A 648 -41.70 -0.07 -13.74
C GLY A 648 -41.99 -0.80 -15.06
N ALA A 649 -42.49 -0.10 -16.07
CA ALA A 649 -42.69 -0.66 -17.41
C ALA A 649 -41.36 -0.94 -18.12
N SER A 650 -40.42 0.00 -18.06
CA SER A 650 -39.08 -0.14 -18.66
C SER A 650 -38.25 -1.23 -17.97
N ALA A 651 -38.35 -1.38 -16.65
CA ALA A 651 -37.70 -2.46 -15.92
C ALA A 651 -38.24 -3.85 -16.31
N ARG A 652 -39.54 -3.96 -16.66
CA ARG A 652 -40.11 -5.20 -17.22
C ARG A 652 -39.59 -5.45 -18.63
N GLU A 653 -39.56 -4.43 -19.49
CA GLU A 653 -38.99 -4.51 -20.84
C GLU A 653 -37.53 -5.00 -20.81
N PHE A 654 -36.72 -4.49 -19.87
CA PHE A 654 -35.35 -4.95 -19.64
C PHE A 654 -35.27 -6.43 -19.22
N LYS A 655 -36.13 -6.86 -18.29
CA LYS A 655 -36.21 -8.28 -17.86
C LYS A 655 -36.64 -9.21 -18.99
N ASP A 656 -37.60 -8.78 -19.81
CA ASP A 656 -38.06 -9.52 -20.98
C ASP A 656 -36.95 -9.65 -22.03
N ALA A 657 -36.20 -8.57 -22.27
CA ALA A 657 -35.06 -8.60 -23.18
C ALA A 657 -33.91 -9.50 -22.70
N LEU A 658 -33.63 -9.54 -21.38
CA LEU A 658 -32.69 -10.50 -20.79
C LEU A 658 -33.17 -11.96 -20.97
N GLN A 659 -34.47 -12.19 -20.78
CA GLN A 659 -35.07 -13.51 -20.97
C GLN A 659 -34.96 -13.97 -22.43
N ASP A 660 -35.12 -13.07 -23.39
CA ASP A 660 -34.97 -13.37 -24.81
C ASP A 660 -33.53 -13.79 -25.17
N VAL A 661 -32.52 -13.16 -24.58
CA VAL A 661 -31.12 -13.59 -24.71
C VAL A 661 -30.92 -14.98 -24.09
N SER A 662 -31.47 -15.24 -22.90
CA SER A 662 -31.40 -16.53 -22.22
C SER A 662 -32.08 -17.68 -23.00
N ASN A 663 -33.20 -17.37 -23.67
CA ASN A 663 -33.96 -18.32 -24.46
C ASN A 663 -33.17 -18.87 -25.66
N VAL A 664 -32.27 -18.08 -26.25
CA VAL A 664 -31.39 -18.53 -27.36
C VAL A 664 -30.45 -19.64 -26.89
N PHE A 665 -29.86 -19.50 -25.70
CA PHE A 665 -28.96 -20.51 -25.13
C PHE A 665 -29.71 -21.74 -24.60
N SER A 666 -30.91 -21.55 -24.05
CA SER A 666 -31.72 -22.64 -23.50
C SER A 666 -32.22 -23.64 -24.55
N ARG A 667 -32.21 -23.26 -25.84
CA ARG A 667 -32.61 -24.12 -26.98
C ARG A 667 -31.45 -24.95 -27.54
N ARG A 668 -30.26 -24.88 -26.93
CA ARG A 668 -29.03 -25.54 -27.40
C ARG A 668 -28.38 -26.35 -26.27
N PRO A 669 -27.58 -27.39 -26.58
CA PRO A 669 -26.84 -28.14 -25.56
C PRO A 669 -25.85 -27.23 -24.81
N PRO A 670 -25.57 -27.52 -23.52
CA PRO A 670 -24.72 -26.67 -22.68
C PRO A 670 -23.30 -26.55 -23.26
N LEU A 671 -22.86 -25.31 -23.47
CA LEU A 671 -21.52 -24.96 -23.98
C LEU A 671 -20.37 -25.48 -23.09
N ALA A 672 -20.66 -25.88 -21.85
CA ALA A 672 -19.70 -26.39 -20.87
C ALA A 672 -19.23 -27.84 -21.11
N ALA A 673 -19.78 -28.55 -22.10
CA ALA A 673 -19.37 -29.93 -22.44
C ALA A 673 -18.46 -30.02 -23.68
N ALA A 674 -18.05 -28.90 -24.28
CA ALA A 674 -17.27 -28.90 -25.52
C ALA A 674 -15.78 -28.63 -25.25
N SER A 675 -14.99 -29.70 -25.21
CA SER A 675 -13.54 -29.67 -25.37
C SER A 675 -13.15 -29.09 -26.73
N ALA A 676 -12.18 -28.16 -26.78
CA ALA A 676 -11.27 -27.73 -27.86
C ALA A 676 -11.75 -27.53 -29.33
N ASP A 677 -12.91 -28.04 -29.75
CA ASP A 677 -13.45 -28.01 -31.12
C ASP A 677 -14.91 -27.52 -31.09
N VAL A 678 -15.17 -26.32 -30.54
CA VAL A 678 -16.46 -25.67 -30.81
C VAL A 678 -16.42 -25.17 -32.26
N ASP A 679 -17.26 -25.74 -33.12
CA ASP A 679 -17.36 -25.35 -34.54
C ASP A 679 -17.65 -23.85 -34.66
N ALA A 680 -16.73 -23.12 -35.28
CA ALA A 680 -16.83 -21.67 -35.50
C ALA A 680 -18.13 -21.29 -36.24
N ARG A 681 -18.68 -22.20 -37.04
CA ARG A 681 -19.97 -22.02 -37.72
C ARG A 681 -21.14 -22.00 -36.73
N ALA A 682 -21.15 -22.89 -35.74
CA ALA A 682 -22.19 -22.92 -34.71
C ALA A 682 -22.18 -21.64 -33.86
N LEU A 683 -20.99 -21.12 -33.53
CA LEU A 683 -20.85 -19.84 -32.81
C LEU A 683 -21.29 -18.64 -33.66
N ALA A 684 -21.08 -18.68 -34.98
CA ALA A 684 -21.56 -17.65 -35.89
C ALA A 684 -23.10 -17.68 -36.04
N GLU A 685 -23.71 -18.86 -36.10
CA GLU A 685 -25.17 -19.04 -36.12
C GLU A 685 -25.81 -18.53 -34.82
N ILE A 686 -25.22 -18.85 -33.65
CA ILE A 686 -25.67 -18.30 -32.35
C ILE A 686 -25.53 -16.78 -32.33
N GLY A 687 -24.42 -16.22 -32.83
CA GLY A 687 -24.25 -14.77 -32.92
C GLY A 687 -25.28 -14.08 -33.81
N ALA A 688 -25.73 -14.74 -34.89
CA ALA A 688 -26.79 -14.21 -35.75
C ALA A 688 -28.17 -14.27 -35.09
N GLU A 689 -28.50 -15.37 -34.41
CA GLU A 689 -29.75 -15.50 -33.63
C GLU A 689 -29.82 -14.51 -32.46
N LEU A 690 -28.67 -14.16 -31.88
CA LEU A 690 -28.58 -13.17 -30.78
C LEU A 690 -28.71 -11.72 -31.24
N ALA A 691 -28.59 -11.40 -32.53
CA ALA A 691 -28.52 -10.01 -33.00
C ALA A 691 -29.75 -9.18 -32.60
N GLU A 692 -30.96 -9.71 -32.81
CA GLU A 692 -32.21 -9.03 -32.45
C GLU A 692 -32.45 -8.99 -30.91
N PRO A 693 -32.33 -10.10 -30.15
CA PRO A 693 -32.41 -10.06 -28.68
C PRO A 693 -31.43 -9.07 -28.04
N VAL A 694 -30.20 -9.01 -28.55
CA VAL A 694 -29.17 -8.07 -28.05
C VAL A 694 -29.55 -6.63 -28.35
N ALA A 695 -30.02 -6.32 -29.57
CA ALA A 695 -30.47 -4.97 -29.91
C ALA A 695 -31.67 -4.51 -29.06
N ARG A 696 -32.60 -5.44 -28.74
CA ARG A 696 -33.72 -5.15 -27.82
C ARG A 696 -33.24 -4.93 -26.39
N LEU A 697 -32.22 -5.67 -25.94
CA LEU A 697 -31.60 -5.47 -24.64
C LEU A 697 -30.89 -4.11 -24.54
N ASP A 698 -30.17 -3.69 -25.57
CA ASP A 698 -29.55 -2.36 -25.63
C ASP A 698 -30.60 -1.25 -25.55
N HIS A 699 -31.66 -1.34 -26.36
CA HIS A 699 -32.76 -0.38 -26.32
C HIS A 699 -33.44 -0.30 -24.95
N ALA A 700 -33.74 -1.47 -24.34
CA ALA A 700 -34.35 -1.53 -23.02
C ALA A 700 -33.42 -0.97 -21.92
N THR A 701 -32.11 -1.21 -22.04
CA THR A 701 -31.08 -0.66 -21.15
C THR A 701 -31.03 0.87 -21.26
N ASP A 702 -30.99 1.42 -22.47
CA ASP A 702 -30.96 2.86 -22.70
C ASP A 702 -32.23 3.55 -22.21
N ASN A 703 -33.41 2.98 -22.50
CA ASN A 703 -34.70 3.49 -22.03
C ASN A 703 -34.76 3.54 -20.49
N LEU A 704 -34.33 2.47 -19.83
CA LEU A 704 -34.31 2.38 -18.37
C LEU A 704 -33.37 3.42 -17.74
N GLY A 705 -32.19 3.63 -18.34
CA GLY A 705 -31.22 4.62 -17.89
C GLY A 705 -31.70 6.06 -18.05
N ALA A 706 -32.36 6.36 -19.19
CA ALA A 706 -32.92 7.69 -19.44
C ALA A 706 -34.02 8.07 -18.44
N ILE A 707 -34.92 7.12 -18.14
CA ILE A 707 -35.97 7.33 -17.12
C ILE A 707 -35.33 7.52 -15.74
N TRP A 708 -34.33 6.70 -15.38
CA TRP A 708 -33.63 6.85 -14.10
C TRP A 708 -32.95 8.22 -13.96
N SER A 709 -32.22 8.69 -14.98
CA SER A 709 -31.55 9.99 -14.92
C SER A 709 -32.54 11.12 -14.60
N GLY A 710 -33.69 11.11 -15.27
CA GLY A 710 -34.78 12.04 -15.00
C GLY A 710 -35.41 11.92 -13.61
N MET A 711 -35.33 10.75 -12.97
CA MET A 711 -35.78 10.53 -11.58
C MET A 711 -34.70 10.91 -10.56
N ASP A 712 -33.42 10.59 -10.80
CA ASP A 712 -32.30 10.94 -9.91
C ASP A 712 -32.18 12.47 -9.75
N SER A 713 -32.40 13.22 -10.84
CA SER A 713 -32.48 14.68 -10.83
C SER A 713 -33.66 15.21 -9.99
N ASP A 714 -34.83 14.60 -10.09
CA ASP A 714 -36.01 14.97 -9.28
C ASP A 714 -35.80 14.66 -7.80
N ILE A 715 -35.23 13.48 -7.49
CA ILE A 715 -34.91 13.06 -6.11
C ILE A 715 -33.90 14.03 -5.49
N SER A 716 -32.84 14.41 -6.21
CA SER A 716 -31.84 15.37 -5.74
C SER A 716 -32.47 16.72 -5.38
N ARG A 717 -33.38 17.23 -6.23
CA ARG A 717 -34.12 18.47 -5.96
C ARG A 717 -35.04 18.36 -4.75
N ILE A 718 -35.79 17.26 -4.63
CA ILE A 718 -36.66 17.01 -3.47
C ILE A 718 -35.83 16.97 -2.18
N VAL A 719 -34.71 16.24 -2.17
CA VAL A 719 -33.84 16.13 -0.99
C VAL A 719 -33.22 17.48 -0.60
N LEU A 720 -32.81 18.29 -1.57
CA LEU A 720 -32.30 19.64 -1.34
C LEU A 720 -33.36 20.53 -0.70
N LEU A 721 -34.58 20.57 -1.25
CA LEU A 721 -35.69 21.34 -0.69
C LEU A 721 -36.01 20.88 0.74
N MET A 722 -36.14 19.56 0.94
CA MET A 722 -36.42 18.95 2.24
C MET A 722 -35.32 19.19 3.28
N SER A 723 -34.06 19.32 2.87
CA SER A 723 -32.93 19.58 3.79
C SER A 723 -33.02 20.93 4.50
N SER A 724 -33.81 21.85 3.94
CA SER A 724 -34.08 23.18 4.51
C SER A 724 -35.38 23.24 5.33
N MET A 725 -36.15 22.14 5.40
CA MET A 725 -37.43 22.06 6.11
C MET A 725 -37.28 21.29 7.44
N PRO A 726 -37.84 21.78 8.55
CA PRO A 726 -37.92 21.02 9.78
C PRO A 726 -39.00 19.92 9.67
N ASN A 727 -38.59 18.66 9.80
CA ASN A 727 -39.43 17.46 9.80
C ASN A 727 -40.43 17.31 8.61
N PRO A 728 -39.95 17.17 7.36
CA PRO A 728 -40.81 17.11 6.18
C PRO A 728 -41.70 15.83 6.18
N PRO A 729 -43.05 15.96 6.12
CA PRO A 729 -43.97 14.81 6.20
C PRO A 729 -43.82 13.82 5.03
N GLN A 730 -43.28 14.26 3.91
CA GLN A 730 -43.04 13.48 2.70
C GLN A 730 -41.84 12.52 2.80
N ARG A 731 -41.02 12.62 3.86
CA ARG A 731 -39.80 11.81 4.08
C ARG A 731 -40.05 10.30 4.01
N ARG A 732 -41.11 9.83 4.67
CA ARG A 732 -41.46 8.40 4.67
C ARG A 732 -41.90 7.94 3.27
N SER A 733 -42.73 8.74 2.60
CA SER A 733 -43.22 8.42 1.25
C SER A 733 -42.07 8.30 0.24
N LEU A 734 -41.09 9.21 0.29
CA LEU A 734 -39.94 9.17 -0.61
C LEU A 734 -39.05 7.94 -0.36
N SER A 735 -38.82 7.59 0.92
CA SER A 735 -38.07 6.38 1.28
C SER A 735 -38.75 5.11 0.76
N GLU A 736 -40.06 5.00 0.92
CA GLU A 736 -40.86 3.86 0.43
C GLU A 736 -40.82 3.76 -1.10
N THR A 737 -40.90 4.88 -1.82
CA THR A 737 -40.75 4.92 -3.28
C THR A 737 -39.36 4.44 -3.72
N LEU A 738 -38.28 4.85 -3.03
CA LEU A 738 -36.91 4.41 -3.34
C LEU A 738 -36.71 2.91 -3.10
N ASP A 739 -37.24 2.36 -2.01
CA ASP A 739 -37.20 0.92 -1.75
C ASP A 739 -37.97 0.12 -2.82
N ALA A 740 -39.14 0.61 -3.26
CA ALA A 740 -39.92 -0.03 -4.33
C ALA A 740 -39.19 -0.04 -5.69
N LEU A 741 -38.44 1.02 -6.02
CA LEU A 741 -37.63 1.08 -7.23
C LEU A 741 -36.47 0.06 -7.21
N VAL A 742 -35.81 -0.10 -6.05
CA VAL A 742 -34.74 -1.09 -5.88
C VAL A 742 -35.28 -2.51 -6.04
N GLN A 743 -36.43 -2.82 -5.43
CA GLN A 743 -37.08 -4.13 -5.54
C GLN A 743 -37.50 -4.45 -6.99
N THR A 744 -37.99 -3.45 -7.73
CA THR A 744 -38.40 -3.61 -9.13
C THR A 744 -37.24 -4.08 -10.02
N LEU A 745 -36.01 -3.70 -9.69
CA LEU A 745 -34.78 -4.04 -10.41
C LEU A 745 -34.11 -5.35 -9.98
N GLU A 746 -34.65 -6.08 -9.00
CA GLU A 746 -34.05 -7.36 -8.60
C GLU A 746 -34.16 -8.40 -9.73
N VAL A 747 -33.02 -8.96 -10.11
CA VAL A 747 -32.89 -10.07 -11.08
C VAL A 747 -32.29 -11.27 -10.34
N PRO A 748 -33.06 -12.35 -10.13
CA PRO A 748 -32.57 -13.56 -9.47
C PRO A 748 -31.37 -14.16 -10.20
N GLY A 749 -30.29 -14.49 -9.48
CA GLY A 749 -29.11 -15.14 -10.05
C GLY A 749 -28.14 -14.24 -10.82
N ALA A 750 -28.31 -12.91 -10.78
CA ALA A 750 -27.46 -11.94 -11.50
C ALA A 750 -25.93 -12.12 -11.34
N PRO A 751 -25.37 -12.42 -10.15
CA PRO A 751 -23.92 -12.61 -10.01
C PRO A 751 -23.40 -13.86 -10.72
N LEU A 752 -24.24 -14.90 -10.82
CA LEU A 752 -23.91 -16.15 -11.49
C LEU A 752 -23.98 -15.98 -13.02
N LEU A 753 -24.94 -15.20 -13.51
CA LEU A 753 -25.02 -14.78 -14.92
C LEU A 753 -23.77 -13.97 -15.34
N GLU A 754 -23.34 -13.02 -14.51
CA GLU A 754 -22.20 -12.15 -14.81
C GLU A 754 -20.89 -12.94 -14.98
N LEU A 755 -20.62 -13.90 -14.08
CA LEU A 755 -19.47 -14.81 -14.15
C LEU A 755 -19.51 -15.80 -15.32
N GLN A 756 -20.69 -16.26 -15.72
CA GLN A 756 -20.83 -17.24 -16.82
C GLN A 756 -20.81 -16.59 -18.21
N LEU A 757 -21.16 -15.31 -18.32
CA LEU A 757 -21.33 -14.61 -19.60
C LEU A 757 -20.10 -13.78 -20.03
N SER A 758 -19.23 -13.37 -19.09
CA SER A 758 -17.94 -12.74 -19.41
C SER A 758 -17.05 -13.67 -20.24
N ASP A 759 -17.04 -14.95 -19.87
CA ASP A 759 -16.16 -15.96 -20.49
C ASP A 759 -16.60 -16.31 -21.92
N LEU A 760 -17.89 -16.18 -22.23
CA LEU A 760 -18.44 -16.47 -23.56
C LEU A 760 -18.02 -15.45 -24.63
N GLY A 761 -17.74 -14.20 -24.25
CA GLY A 761 -17.25 -13.16 -25.17
C GLY A 761 -15.81 -13.41 -25.65
N ASP A 762 -15.01 -14.10 -24.85
CA ASP A 762 -13.63 -14.46 -25.16
C ASP A 762 -13.55 -15.72 -26.05
N LEU A 763 -14.59 -16.55 -26.05
CA LEU A 763 -14.69 -17.73 -26.92
C LEU A 763 -14.86 -17.38 -28.40
N SER A 764 -15.55 -16.28 -28.75
CA SER A 764 -15.75 -15.90 -30.15
C SER A 764 -16.09 -14.43 -30.35
N ARG A 765 -15.55 -13.86 -31.43
CA ARG A 765 -15.90 -12.50 -31.89
C ARG A 765 -17.40 -12.30 -32.15
N HIS A 766 -18.12 -13.37 -32.48
CA HIS A 766 -19.56 -13.33 -32.78
C HIS A 766 -20.43 -13.19 -31.52
N LEU A 767 -19.89 -13.51 -30.33
CA LEU A 767 -20.58 -13.39 -29.03
C LEU A 767 -20.22 -12.13 -28.25
N ARG A 768 -19.18 -11.39 -28.69
CA ARG A 768 -18.76 -10.13 -28.05
C ARG A 768 -19.86 -9.06 -27.94
N PRO A 769 -20.71 -8.82 -28.96
CA PRO A 769 -21.79 -7.84 -28.84
C PRO A 769 -22.75 -8.18 -27.70
N MET A 770 -23.16 -9.45 -27.59
CA MET A 770 -24.01 -9.92 -26.49
C MET A 770 -23.34 -9.72 -25.12
N SER A 771 -22.08 -10.14 -24.98
CA SER A 771 -21.33 -10.00 -23.72
C SER A 771 -21.22 -8.53 -23.28
N ARG A 772 -20.95 -7.60 -24.22
CA ARG A 772 -20.91 -6.15 -23.94
C ARG A 772 -22.25 -5.60 -23.48
N SER A 773 -23.33 -5.96 -24.17
CA SER A 773 -24.69 -5.47 -23.92
C SER A 773 -25.19 -5.94 -22.56
N LEU A 774 -24.97 -7.21 -22.22
CA LEU A 774 -25.25 -7.77 -20.89
C LEU A 774 -24.46 -7.06 -19.79
N ALA A 775 -23.16 -6.86 -19.99
CA ALA A 775 -22.31 -6.16 -19.03
C ALA A 775 -22.76 -4.69 -18.85
N SER A 776 -23.21 -4.02 -19.91
CA SER A 776 -23.77 -2.67 -19.85
C SER A 776 -25.07 -2.64 -19.03
N GLY A 777 -26.00 -3.56 -19.31
CA GLY A 777 -27.27 -3.68 -18.57
C GLY A 777 -27.08 -3.96 -17.08
N VAL A 778 -26.20 -4.90 -16.73
CA VAL A 778 -25.88 -5.22 -15.32
C VAL A 778 -25.27 -4.00 -14.61
N ARG A 779 -24.32 -3.30 -15.25
CA ARG A 779 -23.72 -2.07 -14.68
C ARG A 779 -24.74 -0.97 -14.45
N LEU A 780 -25.68 -0.78 -15.39
CA LEU A 780 -26.75 0.21 -15.25
C LEU A 780 -27.62 -0.13 -14.04
N VAL A 781 -28.15 -1.35 -13.97
CA VAL A 781 -29.02 -1.81 -12.86
C VAL A 781 -28.32 -1.65 -11.51
N LYS A 782 -27.07 -2.08 -11.41
CA LYS A 782 -26.27 -1.94 -10.18
C LYS A 782 -26.04 -0.47 -9.81
N GLY A 783 -25.79 0.38 -10.80
CA GLY A 783 -25.67 1.84 -10.62
C GLY A 783 -26.95 2.47 -10.07
N ILE A 784 -28.09 2.10 -10.65
CA ILE A 784 -29.41 2.57 -10.19
C ILE A 784 -29.68 2.10 -8.76
N GLN A 785 -29.49 0.80 -8.46
CA GLN A 785 -29.69 0.26 -7.12
C GLN A 785 -28.80 0.94 -6.07
N THR A 786 -27.53 1.21 -6.42
CA THR A 786 -26.59 1.90 -5.54
C THR A 786 -27.02 3.35 -5.28
N SER A 787 -27.39 4.08 -6.34
CA SER A 787 -27.85 5.47 -6.20
C SER A 787 -29.14 5.56 -5.36
N ALA A 788 -30.13 4.70 -5.65
CA ALA A 788 -31.41 4.66 -4.94
C ALA A 788 -31.29 4.32 -3.45
N ARG A 789 -30.47 3.31 -3.09
CA ARG A 789 -30.22 2.95 -1.68
C ARG A 789 -29.54 4.10 -0.92
N SER A 790 -28.61 4.77 -1.58
CA SER A 790 -27.90 5.89 -0.97
C SER A 790 -28.81 7.12 -0.77
N TRP A 791 -29.69 7.43 -1.73
CA TRP A 791 -30.74 8.44 -1.53
C TRP A 791 -31.68 8.10 -0.39
N ARG A 792 -32.08 6.83 -0.26
CA ARG A 792 -32.95 6.37 0.84
C ARG A 792 -32.28 6.58 2.18
N ASP A 793 -31.02 6.14 2.31
CA ASP A 793 -30.26 6.32 3.55
C ASP A 793 -30.15 7.81 3.90
N MET A 794 -29.92 8.68 2.91
CA MET A 794 -29.86 10.13 3.10
C MET A 794 -31.20 10.72 3.58
N VAL A 795 -32.31 10.38 2.93
CA VAL A 795 -33.66 10.78 3.33
C VAL A 795 -33.95 10.34 4.77
N MET A 796 -33.48 9.15 5.16
CA MET A 796 -33.62 8.62 6.52
C MET A 796 -32.71 9.31 7.55
N HIS A 797 -31.73 10.11 7.15
CA HIS A 797 -30.83 10.85 8.04
C HIS A 797 -30.96 12.38 7.95
N LEU A 798 -31.95 12.91 7.22
CA LEU A 798 -32.26 14.35 7.24
C LEU A 798 -32.53 14.82 8.68
N PRO A 799 -32.01 16.00 9.09
CA PRO A 799 -32.23 16.56 10.42
C PRO A 799 -33.74 16.68 10.70
N GLY A 800 -34.14 16.28 11.91
CA GLY A 800 -35.53 16.30 12.37
C GLY A 800 -35.99 17.66 12.83
#